data_AF-A0A1I2JLH2-F1
#
_entry.id   AF-A0A1I2JLH2-F1
#
_cell.length_a   1.000
_cell.length_b   1.000
_cell.length_c   1.000
_cell.angle_alpha   90.00
_cell.angle_beta   90.00
_cell.angle_gamma   90.00
#
_symmetry.space_group_name_H-M   'P 1'
#
loop_
_entity.id
_entity.type
_entity.pdbx_description
1 polymer ?
#
loop_
_entity_poly.entity_id
_entity_poly.type
_entity_poly.pdbx_seq_one_letter_code
_entity_poly.pdbx_strand_id
1 'polypeptide(L)'
;MNNSVVNATNIISKDYDSYGIDDLFYENSFRLFKDYCRKQHKLYLKDLEKFDFNTLYNEKGFGEAKIQSIINRWNQWKNKDFNMKYNPQKNYEKNIDIQPCYKSMCVKALGALSIDSKIIHWLEKNHIETIGMIEKLDLSVISTIPNIGKAKYKRFIDGMGLLKIPENSLYKLTLHLIKDDEHFNVFKRRAINKETLQYIADSKGISRERVRQLELRIHQRLKGYFAMFSSYIINNLEKEKIFDGEDLNLLFDNIEDRVIIKYSLKSADSDRIVYCEDIKKYIIDENKEEFLRKINSIILDDVPEVFNYYEGIYPMEECLEENDIGFLEYDDFISYIMKHGYKRYKDYIWKGSIKLSKCYSIIVKEYFKEGIKLSDDNSIEFVRKIFKEKFGREDVCENNRAIAARIESDNVLCDRGTYISPDYIDISVKTLEKIKRHILNFKENSIFIADLYRKFEEELLSQSNINNRYFLHGILKYYYGDEFIFTKDNIVKDLNRTMTSHEIFGKFLSSKNAPVSKKEIRKVYPGWTDSMFNNAVSVNKDILYWDNGYFISAMALNMKKEWTSNLRDIVKKSFDKNNGYTNANIIYKEVKKSMSDFIKANNVKNSFNLYSILEYNFGSNYYFRRPHILEERPKKQFTTMDLFYALLENKKKISYDEFYSYFKNLEFTERTIYNAFHKVSKDLIEINDNNYVLKKDFNIDEESIKRIKQNIKNVMRDIEYLPLRGIENFDSYPAIGYGWNSYLLEAIVKEYIPDYRIIEKYFKDRRYKCSILVKNNSSIKNISDLIVYIIKNEYDDVMTITRIQEYLQEKNIILKVLPKEVWDSEVIWVDSNGKLKIIE
;
A
#
# COMPACT_ATOMS: atom_id res chain seq x y z
N MET A 1 98.69 50.15 5.85
CA MET A 1 100.09 50.38 5.43
C MET A 1 100.15 50.22 3.92
N ASN A 2 100.62 51.28 3.25
CA ASN A 2 101.39 51.31 2.00
C ASN A 2 100.92 50.41 0.84
N ASN A 3 100.46 51.03 -0.26
CA ASN A 3 101.25 51.31 -1.47
C ASN A 3 101.71 50.00 -2.14
N SER A 4 101.48 49.73 -3.41
CA SER A 4 101.35 50.62 -4.57
C SER A 4 101.41 49.70 -5.79
N VAL A 5 100.72 50.08 -6.88
CA VAL A 5 101.24 50.10 -8.27
C VAL A 5 101.82 48.77 -8.78
N VAL A 6 101.28 48.15 -9.82
CA VAL A 6 101.66 48.47 -11.21
C VAL A 6 100.48 48.35 -12.18
N ASN A 7 100.28 49.43 -12.93
CA ASN A 7 99.48 49.53 -14.14
C ASN A 7 100.23 48.91 -15.33
N ALA A 8 99.45 48.23 -16.17
CA ALA A 8 99.52 48.19 -17.64
C ALA A 8 100.83 48.54 -18.35
N THR A 9 101.29 47.63 -19.23
CA THR A 9 101.48 47.88 -20.67
C THR A 9 101.94 46.57 -21.35
N ASN A 10 101.13 46.04 -22.29
CA ASN A 10 101.40 46.01 -23.74
C ASN A 10 102.57 45.05 -24.11
N ILE A 11 102.42 43.98 -24.92
CA ILE A 11 101.99 44.02 -26.33
C ILE A 11 101.89 42.56 -26.89
N ILE A 12 100.77 42.29 -27.57
CA ILE A 12 100.59 41.67 -28.91
C ILE A 12 101.23 40.29 -29.19
N SER A 13 100.37 39.29 -29.43
CA SER A 13 100.13 38.70 -30.77
C SER A 13 99.25 37.45 -30.65
N LYS A 14 97.95 37.59 -30.91
CA LYS A 14 97.13 36.48 -31.43
C LYS A 14 96.28 37.01 -32.56
N ASP A 15 96.31 36.24 -33.64
CA ASP A 15 96.04 36.64 -35.02
C ASP A 15 94.70 37.32 -35.26
N TYR A 16 94.78 38.43 -35.99
CA TYR A 16 93.65 39.05 -36.71
C TYR A 16 92.94 38.04 -37.65
N ASP A 17 93.63 36.97 -38.06
CA ASP A 17 93.15 35.93 -38.98
C ASP A 17 92.15 34.94 -38.39
N SER A 18 91.89 34.96 -37.08
CA SER A 18 91.09 33.91 -36.41
C SER A 18 89.63 34.29 -36.10
N TYR A 19 89.23 35.56 -36.28
CA TYR A 19 87.89 36.02 -35.91
C TYR A 19 86.87 35.83 -37.04
N GLY A 20 85.77 35.15 -36.72
CA GLY A 20 84.65 34.93 -37.62
C GLY A 20 83.74 36.15 -37.72
N ILE A 21 82.96 36.23 -38.81
CA ILE A 21 81.96 37.30 -38.98
C ILE A 21 80.94 37.31 -37.82
N ASP A 22 80.61 36.14 -37.28
CA ASP A 22 79.73 35.99 -36.12
C ASP A 22 80.25 36.65 -34.83
N ASP A 23 81.57 36.83 -34.69
CA ASP A 23 82.17 37.39 -33.47
C ASP A 23 81.96 38.91 -33.36
N LEU A 24 82.04 39.63 -34.48
CA LEU A 24 81.81 41.08 -34.51
C LEU A 24 80.32 41.44 -34.64
N PHE A 25 79.56 40.61 -35.36
CA PHE A 25 78.15 40.81 -35.66
C PHE A 25 77.25 39.82 -34.89
N TYR A 26 77.59 39.55 -33.63
CA TYR A 26 76.90 38.53 -32.80
C TYR A 26 75.41 38.83 -32.57
N GLU A 27 75.01 40.10 -32.58
CA GLU A 27 73.62 40.53 -32.34
C GLU A 27 72.66 40.09 -33.46
N ASN A 28 71.42 39.79 -33.07
CA ASN A 28 70.39 39.33 -34.02
C ASN A 28 69.98 40.41 -35.04
N SER A 29 70.22 41.69 -34.74
CA SER A 29 70.04 42.82 -35.67
C SER A 29 70.86 42.68 -36.96
N PHE A 30 71.98 41.95 -36.91
CA PHE A 30 72.86 41.70 -38.06
C PHE A 30 72.65 40.34 -38.71
N ARG A 31 71.61 39.57 -38.33
CA ARG A 31 71.37 38.22 -38.87
C ARG A 31 71.32 38.17 -40.40
N LEU A 32 70.62 39.11 -41.03
CA LEU A 32 70.56 39.24 -42.49
C LEU A 32 71.94 39.39 -43.13
N PHE A 33 72.82 40.18 -42.52
CA PHE A 33 74.20 40.37 -42.99
C PHE A 33 75.03 39.11 -42.81
N LYS A 34 74.89 38.42 -41.68
CA LYS A 34 75.58 37.15 -41.41
C LYS A 34 75.16 36.05 -42.38
N ASP A 35 73.86 35.94 -42.64
CA ASP A 35 73.32 34.97 -43.59
C ASP A 35 73.78 35.29 -45.02
N TYR A 36 73.83 36.57 -45.40
CA TYR A 36 74.40 37.02 -46.69
C TYR A 36 75.89 36.65 -46.81
N CYS A 37 76.71 36.95 -45.79
CA CYS A 37 78.14 36.64 -45.81
C CYS A 37 78.40 35.13 -45.91
N ARG A 38 77.66 34.30 -45.18
CA ARG A 38 77.73 32.83 -45.27
C ARG A 38 77.39 32.33 -46.67
N LYS A 39 76.35 32.89 -47.30
CA LYS A 39 75.94 32.55 -48.67
C LYS A 39 77.00 32.92 -49.71
N GLN A 40 77.75 34.00 -49.48
CA GLN A 40 78.85 34.45 -50.34
C GLN A 40 80.21 33.85 -49.93
N HIS A 41 80.23 32.82 -49.08
CA HIS A 41 81.43 32.15 -48.57
C HIS A 41 82.45 33.08 -47.88
N LYS A 42 81.98 34.19 -47.30
CA LYS A 42 82.76 35.09 -46.44
C LYS A 42 82.55 34.64 -45.00
N LEU A 43 83.58 34.08 -44.39
CA LEU A 43 83.47 33.41 -43.08
C LEU A 43 84.25 34.16 -41.99
N TYR A 44 85.27 34.92 -42.37
CA TYR A 44 86.19 35.59 -41.45
C TYR A 44 86.16 37.11 -41.64
N LEU A 45 86.54 37.87 -40.59
CA LEU A 45 86.56 39.33 -40.65
C LEU A 45 87.52 39.88 -41.72
N LYS A 46 88.61 39.17 -42.03
CA LYS A 46 89.51 39.55 -43.16
C LYS A 46 88.79 39.59 -44.51
N ASP A 47 87.74 38.78 -44.69
CA ASP A 47 86.95 38.73 -45.93
C ASP A 47 86.14 40.01 -46.16
N LEU A 48 86.06 40.88 -45.13
CA LEU A 48 85.41 42.18 -45.13
C LEU A 48 86.37 43.36 -45.37
N GLU A 49 87.69 43.15 -45.40
CA GLU A 49 88.66 44.26 -45.60
C GLU A 49 88.53 44.95 -46.96
N LYS A 50 88.25 44.15 -48.00
CA LYS A 50 88.03 44.60 -49.38
C LYS A 50 86.56 44.45 -49.80
N PHE A 51 85.65 44.26 -48.84
CA PHE A 51 84.24 44.09 -49.13
C PHE A 51 83.59 45.45 -49.42
N ASP A 52 83.01 45.59 -50.60
CA ASP A 52 82.21 46.77 -50.94
C ASP A 52 80.80 46.63 -50.36
N PHE A 53 80.57 47.31 -49.23
CA PHE A 53 79.28 47.32 -48.54
C PHE A 53 78.14 47.92 -49.36
N ASN A 54 78.43 48.67 -50.44
CA ASN A 54 77.40 49.21 -51.32
C ASN A 54 76.70 48.11 -52.12
N THR A 55 77.34 46.95 -52.31
CA THR A 55 76.69 45.78 -52.96
C THR A 55 75.45 45.30 -52.21
N LEU A 56 75.36 45.58 -50.90
CA LEU A 56 74.21 45.22 -50.06
C LEU A 56 72.94 46.00 -50.43
N TYR A 57 73.02 47.18 -51.06
CA TYR A 57 71.83 47.93 -51.49
C TYR A 57 71.00 47.18 -52.55
N ASN A 58 71.64 46.27 -53.29
CA ASN A 58 70.99 45.47 -54.34
C ASN A 58 70.33 44.19 -53.79
N GLU A 59 70.49 43.89 -52.49
CA GLU A 59 69.98 42.69 -51.85
C GLU A 59 68.68 42.95 -51.08
N LYS A 60 67.67 42.09 -51.30
CA LYS A 60 66.34 42.25 -50.71
C LYS A 60 66.42 42.16 -49.18
N GLY A 61 66.14 43.26 -48.48
CA GLY A 61 66.04 43.32 -47.01
C GLY A 61 67.10 44.21 -46.32
N PHE A 62 68.04 44.76 -47.09
CA PHE A 62 69.01 45.76 -46.64
C PHE A 62 68.58 47.17 -47.05
N GLY A 63 68.11 47.98 -46.09
CA GLY A 63 67.86 49.41 -46.29
C GLY A 63 69.01 50.26 -45.75
N GLU A 64 69.06 51.54 -46.14
CA GLU A 64 70.07 52.54 -45.77
C GLU A 64 70.53 52.43 -44.29
N ALA A 65 69.58 52.45 -43.35
CA ALA A 65 69.87 52.39 -41.92
C ALA A 65 70.58 51.10 -41.47
N LYS A 66 70.27 49.95 -42.09
CA LYS A 66 70.92 48.67 -41.77
C LYS A 66 72.33 48.62 -42.34
N ILE A 67 72.52 49.08 -43.57
CA ILE A 67 73.83 49.13 -44.23
C ILE A 67 74.76 50.06 -43.45
N GLN A 68 74.27 51.25 -43.06
CA GLN A 68 75.03 52.17 -42.22
C GLN A 68 75.36 51.59 -40.84
N SER A 69 74.44 50.83 -40.22
CA SER A 69 74.72 50.14 -38.96
C SER A 69 75.84 49.09 -39.09
N ILE A 70 75.89 48.35 -40.21
CA ILE A 70 76.96 47.38 -40.51
C ILE A 70 78.29 48.08 -40.73
N ILE A 71 78.30 49.13 -41.56
CA ILE A 71 79.50 49.94 -41.86
C ILE A 71 80.04 50.58 -40.57
N ASN A 72 79.18 51.16 -39.75
CA ASN A 72 79.59 51.77 -38.48
C ASN A 72 80.19 50.73 -37.52
N ARG A 73 79.59 49.53 -37.41
CA ARG A 73 80.14 48.44 -36.57
C ARG A 73 81.49 47.93 -37.11
N TRP A 74 81.64 47.84 -38.43
CA TRP A 74 82.91 47.47 -39.06
C TRP A 74 84.00 48.54 -38.85
N ASN A 75 83.66 49.82 -38.95
CA ASN A 75 84.59 50.92 -38.73
C ASN A 75 84.99 51.06 -37.26
N GLN A 76 84.06 50.85 -36.32
CA GLN A 76 84.36 50.77 -34.87
C GLN A 76 85.39 49.67 -34.57
N TRP A 77 85.30 48.53 -35.24
CA TRP A 77 86.29 47.45 -35.15
C TRP A 77 87.64 47.83 -35.76
N LYS A 78 87.67 48.38 -36.98
CA LYS A 78 88.90 48.81 -37.66
C LYS A 78 89.68 49.87 -36.86
N ASN A 79 88.96 50.79 -36.22
CA ASN A 79 89.56 51.87 -35.43
C ASN A 79 89.92 51.46 -33.99
N LYS A 80 89.77 50.17 -33.63
CA LYS A 80 90.00 49.61 -32.28
C LYS A 80 89.18 50.26 -31.14
N ASP A 81 88.12 51.00 -31.48
CA ASP A 81 87.16 51.58 -30.53
C ASP A 81 86.08 50.59 -30.04
N PHE A 82 86.26 49.31 -30.35
CA PHE A 82 85.31 48.26 -29.99
C PHE A 82 85.91 47.31 -28.95
N ASN A 83 85.46 47.39 -27.70
CA ASN A 83 85.74 46.38 -26.67
C ASN A 83 84.92 45.12 -26.97
N MET A 84 85.58 44.01 -27.33
CA MET A 84 84.93 42.70 -27.37
C MET A 84 84.28 42.41 -26.00
N LYS A 85 82.95 42.43 -25.92
CA LYS A 85 82.26 41.96 -24.73
C LYS A 85 82.46 40.45 -24.63
N TYR A 86 83.32 40.09 -23.67
CA TYR A 86 83.41 38.81 -22.98
C TYR A 86 82.14 37.97 -23.11
N ASN A 87 82.25 36.84 -23.80
CA ASN A 87 81.21 35.83 -23.91
C ASN A 87 81.07 35.11 -22.54
N PRO A 88 80.00 35.34 -21.75
CA PRO A 88 79.82 34.71 -20.45
C PRO A 88 79.32 33.25 -20.56
N GLN A 89 79.74 32.51 -21.57
CA GLN A 89 79.38 31.10 -21.80
C GLN A 89 80.33 30.09 -21.11
N LYS A 90 81.12 30.54 -20.14
CA LYS A 90 81.87 29.61 -19.26
C LYS A 90 81.70 30.02 -17.81
N ASN A 91 80.54 29.73 -17.26
CA ASN A 91 80.38 29.38 -15.86
C ASN A 91 79.30 28.30 -15.80
N TYR A 92 79.72 27.07 -15.49
CA TYR A 92 78.83 26.01 -15.05
C TYR A 92 78.16 26.47 -13.76
N GLU A 93 77.00 27.13 -13.85
CA GLU A 93 76.16 27.38 -12.69
C GLU A 93 75.37 26.11 -12.37
N LYS A 94 75.97 25.34 -11.47
CA LYS A 94 75.39 24.56 -10.37
C LYS A 94 74.42 23.43 -10.70
N ASN A 95 74.79 22.24 -10.22
CA ASN A 95 73.89 21.13 -9.86
C ASN A 95 72.59 21.70 -9.27
N ILE A 96 71.46 21.45 -9.94
CA ILE A 96 70.15 21.68 -9.35
C ILE A 96 69.95 20.60 -8.30
N ASP A 97 69.70 21.01 -7.07
CA ASP A 97 69.29 20.11 -5.99
C ASP A 97 67.76 20.01 -5.99
N ILE A 98 67.22 18.88 -6.41
CA ILE A 98 65.78 18.63 -6.49
C ILE A 98 65.39 17.67 -5.36
N GLN A 99 64.45 18.09 -4.51
CA GLN A 99 63.90 17.21 -3.48
C GLN A 99 63.31 15.92 -4.09
N PRO A 100 63.46 14.75 -3.45
CA PRO A 100 63.00 13.47 -3.98
C PRO A 100 61.52 13.46 -4.41
N CYS A 101 60.63 14.16 -3.68
CA CYS A 101 59.21 14.22 -3.98
C CYS A 101 58.89 14.84 -5.34
N TYR A 102 59.71 15.77 -5.85
CA TYR A 102 59.47 16.40 -7.14
C TYR A 102 60.06 15.60 -8.31
N LYS A 103 61.05 14.72 -8.08
CA LYS A 103 61.80 14.06 -9.16
C LYS A 103 60.91 13.22 -10.08
N SER A 104 59.88 12.58 -9.53
CA SER A 104 58.93 11.75 -10.27
C SER A 104 57.80 12.54 -10.95
N MET A 105 57.64 13.83 -10.63
CA MET A 105 56.56 14.65 -11.18
C MET A 105 56.82 14.98 -12.66
N CYS A 106 55.75 15.05 -13.45
CA CYS A 106 55.82 15.46 -14.84
C CYS A 106 56.33 16.90 -14.98
N VAL A 107 57.13 17.19 -16.02
CA VAL A 107 57.62 18.55 -16.30
C VAL A 107 56.51 19.60 -16.47
N LYS A 108 55.26 19.20 -16.75
CA LYS A 108 54.10 20.10 -16.75
C LYS A 108 53.88 20.81 -15.41
N ALA A 109 54.23 20.15 -14.29
CA ALA A 109 54.11 20.73 -12.95
C ALA A 109 54.96 21.99 -12.77
N LEU A 110 56.03 22.16 -13.57
CA LEU A 110 56.87 23.36 -13.58
C LEU A 110 56.11 24.66 -13.88
N GLY A 111 54.91 24.57 -14.48
CA GLY A 111 54.01 25.71 -14.62
C GLY A 111 53.69 26.39 -13.28
N ALA A 112 53.68 25.65 -12.16
CA ALA A 112 53.50 26.18 -10.81
C ALA A 112 54.55 27.26 -10.48
N LEU A 113 55.79 27.04 -10.94
CA LEU A 113 56.95 27.89 -10.68
C LEU A 113 57.09 29.02 -11.70
N SER A 114 55.99 29.35 -12.41
CA SER A 114 55.94 30.44 -13.40
C SER A 114 56.88 30.24 -14.59
N ILE A 115 57.20 28.98 -14.90
CA ILE A 115 58.04 28.61 -16.03
C ILE A 115 57.20 28.72 -17.32
N ASP A 116 57.80 29.33 -18.35
CA ASP A 116 57.11 29.60 -19.61
C ASP A 116 56.75 28.28 -20.33
N SER A 117 55.50 28.18 -20.80
CA SER A 117 54.98 27.02 -21.53
C SER A 117 55.87 26.56 -22.70
N LYS A 118 56.62 27.46 -23.35
CA LYS A 118 57.55 27.09 -24.43
C LYS A 118 58.72 26.26 -23.93
N ILE A 119 59.17 26.50 -22.69
CA ILE A 119 60.24 25.73 -22.06
C ILE A 119 59.70 24.34 -21.71
N ILE A 120 58.52 24.27 -21.10
CA ILE A 120 57.85 23.01 -20.75
C ILE A 120 57.63 22.16 -22.01
N HIS A 121 57.06 22.74 -23.07
CA HIS A 121 56.85 22.03 -24.34
C HIS A 121 58.17 21.58 -24.99
N TRP A 122 59.23 22.38 -24.86
CA TRP A 122 60.55 21.98 -25.34
C TRP A 122 61.08 20.78 -24.55
N LEU A 123 60.92 20.75 -23.22
CA LEU A 123 61.31 19.60 -22.39
C LEU A 123 60.57 18.32 -22.83
N GLU A 124 59.25 18.40 -22.99
CA GLU A 124 58.41 17.28 -23.45
C GLU A 124 58.85 16.77 -24.83
N LYS A 125 59.07 17.67 -25.80
CA LYS A 125 59.49 17.31 -27.16
C LYS A 125 60.87 16.64 -27.20
N ASN A 126 61.72 16.90 -26.20
CA ASN A 126 63.04 16.30 -26.05
C ASN A 126 63.03 15.07 -25.11
N HIS A 127 61.87 14.47 -24.86
CA HIS A 127 61.72 13.27 -24.02
C HIS A 127 62.19 13.48 -22.56
N ILE A 128 62.14 14.72 -22.07
CA ILE A 128 62.36 15.04 -20.65
C ILE A 128 60.99 15.10 -20.00
N GLU A 129 60.52 13.94 -19.54
CA GLU A 129 59.14 13.76 -19.09
C GLU A 129 58.96 14.09 -17.61
N THR A 130 59.99 13.86 -16.78
CA THR A 130 59.96 14.13 -15.34
C THR A 130 60.95 15.23 -14.92
N ILE A 131 60.64 15.91 -13.81
CA ILE A 131 61.48 16.99 -13.26
C ILE A 131 62.86 16.45 -12.87
N GLY A 132 62.96 15.21 -12.36
CA GLY A 132 64.25 14.62 -11.96
C GLY A 132 65.23 14.44 -13.12
N MET A 133 64.74 14.30 -14.36
CA MET A 133 65.60 14.22 -15.55
C MET A 133 66.33 15.54 -15.84
N ILE A 134 65.84 16.67 -15.32
CA ILE A 134 66.44 17.99 -15.49
C ILE A 134 67.77 18.11 -14.72
N GLU A 135 67.97 17.35 -13.64
CA GLU A 135 69.26 17.33 -12.90
C GLU A 135 70.45 16.96 -13.80
N LYS A 136 70.17 16.18 -14.86
CA LYS A 136 71.18 15.71 -15.82
C LYS A 136 71.27 16.58 -17.08
N LEU A 137 70.44 17.63 -17.19
CA LEU A 137 70.37 18.51 -18.34
C LEU A 137 71.37 19.66 -18.20
N ASP A 138 72.13 19.95 -19.25
CA ASP A 138 72.82 21.24 -19.37
C ASP A 138 71.78 22.35 -19.56
N LEU A 139 71.51 23.09 -18.49
CA LEU A 139 70.50 24.14 -18.47
C LEU A 139 70.79 25.26 -19.46
N SER A 140 72.05 25.45 -19.89
CA SER A 140 72.41 26.48 -20.86
C SER A 140 71.66 26.30 -22.18
N VAL A 141 71.27 25.06 -22.52
CA VAL A 141 70.47 24.72 -23.70
C VAL A 141 69.11 25.42 -23.68
N ILE A 142 68.52 25.69 -22.52
CA ILE A 142 67.24 26.42 -22.41
C ILE A 142 67.34 27.84 -22.98
N SER A 143 68.51 28.48 -22.90
CA SER A 143 68.74 29.80 -23.47
C SER A 143 68.73 29.82 -25.00
N THR A 144 68.93 28.65 -25.63
CA THR A 144 68.95 28.48 -27.09
C THR A 144 67.55 28.31 -27.70
N ILE A 145 66.52 28.09 -26.87
CA ILE A 145 65.13 27.91 -27.33
C ILE A 145 64.62 29.22 -27.96
N PRO A 146 64.07 29.19 -29.18
CA PRO A 146 63.55 30.37 -29.85
C PRO A 146 62.49 31.12 -29.01
N ASN A 147 62.64 32.44 -28.90
CA ASN A 147 61.70 33.34 -28.20
C ASN A 147 61.57 33.14 -26.66
N ILE A 148 62.59 32.57 -26.00
CA ILE A 148 62.71 32.57 -24.53
C ILE A 148 63.31 33.89 -24.01
N GLY A 149 64.49 34.28 -24.53
CA GLY A 149 65.18 35.49 -24.10
C GLY A 149 65.71 35.42 -22.64
N LYS A 150 66.56 36.38 -22.26
CA LYS A 150 67.26 36.36 -20.95
C LYS A 150 66.32 36.33 -19.74
N ALA A 151 65.19 37.05 -19.80
CA ALA A 151 64.25 37.16 -18.69
C ALA A 151 63.55 35.83 -18.37
N LYS A 152 63.10 35.08 -19.39
CA LYS A 152 62.43 33.79 -19.18
C LYS A 152 63.43 32.69 -18.82
N TYR A 153 64.63 32.74 -19.40
CA TYR A 153 65.73 31.86 -19.00
C TYR A 153 66.07 32.04 -17.51
N LYS A 154 66.20 33.30 -17.05
CA LYS A 154 66.41 33.59 -15.63
C LYS A 154 65.29 33.03 -14.75
N ARG A 155 64.02 33.25 -15.11
CA ARG A 155 62.87 32.67 -14.37
C ARG A 155 62.90 31.14 -14.30
N PHE A 156 63.36 30.49 -15.36
CA PHE A 156 63.54 29.04 -15.35
C PHE A 156 64.60 28.63 -14.32
N ILE A 157 65.78 29.26 -14.34
CA ILE A 157 66.84 29.00 -13.35
C ILE A 157 66.38 29.29 -11.92
N ASP A 158 65.75 30.44 -11.70
CA ASP A 158 65.20 30.84 -10.39
C ASP A 158 64.16 29.81 -9.91
N GLY A 159 63.28 29.34 -10.80
CA GLY A 159 62.29 28.31 -10.53
C GLY A 159 62.93 26.95 -10.18
N MET A 160 63.96 26.52 -10.91
CA MET A 160 64.70 25.29 -10.56
C MET A 160 65.32 25.40 -9.16
N GLY A 161 65.80 26.58 -8.78
CA GLY A 161 66.33 26.85 -7.44
C GLY A 161 65.32 26.71 -6.30
N LEU A 162 64.00 26.74 -6.59
CA LEU A 162 62.95 26.53 -5.60
C LEU A 162 62.70 25.05 -5.29
N LEU A 163 63.07 24.14 -6.18
CA LEU A 163 62.82 22.69 -6.04
C LEU A 163 63.63 22.01 -4.92
N LYS A 164 64.59 22.72 -4.31
CA LYS A 164 65.27 22.28 -3.08
C LYS A 164 64.41 22.46 -1.81
N ILE A 165 63.36 23.28 -1.89
CA ILE A 165 62.49 23.61 -0.76
C ILE A 165 61.52 22.43 -0.52
N PRO A 166 61.38 21.95 0.72
CA PRO A 166 60.40 20.90 1.05
C PRO A 166 58.97 21.29 0.68
N GLU A 167 58.16 20.28 0.33
CA GLU A 167 56.80 20.48 -0.21
C GLU A 167 55.90 21.28 0.73
N ASN A 168 55.98 21.03 2.04
CA ASN A 168 55.23 21.73 3.10
C ASN A 168 55.52 23.25 3.20
N SER A 169 56.57 23.73 2.53
CA SER A 169 56.93 25.14 2.47
C SER A 169 56.72 25.69 1.06
N LEU A 170 57.04 24.89 0.04
CA LEU A 170 56.96 25.32 -1.36
C LEU A 170 55.51 25.55 -1.82
N TYR A 171 54.53 24.79 -1.33
CA TYR A 171 53.13 25.01 -1.71
C TYR A 171 52.60 26.37 -1.25
N LYS A 172 52.99 26.86 -0.06
CA LYS A 172 52.61 28.20 0.43
C LYS A 172 53.32 29.29 -0.37
N LEU A 173 54.63 29.12 -0.59
CA LEU A 173 55.44 30.07 -1.36
C LEU A 173 54.93 30.21 -2.80
N THR A 174 54.62 29.09 -3.45
CA THR A 174 54.14 29.11 -4.84
C THR A 174 52.78 29.78 -4.96
N LEU A 175 51.86 29.55 -4.00
CA LEU A 175 50.59 30.27 -3.96
C LEU A 175 50.80 31.78 -3.78
N HIS A 176 51.76 32.19 -2.93
CA HIS A 176 52.13 33.60 -2.78
C HIS A 176 52.65 34.21 -4.09
N LEU A 177 53.54 33.52 -4.80
CA LEU A 177 54.04 33.96 -6.11
C LEU A 177 52.94 34.09 -7.18
N ILE A 178 51.88 33.28 -7.09
CA ILE A 178 50.70 33.41 -7.97
C ILE A 178 49.91 34.68 -7.61
N LYS A 179 49.75 34.97 -6.31
CA LYS A 179 49.06 36.18 -5.83
C LYS A 179 49.78 37.48 -6.21
N ASP A 180 51.11 37.43 -6.33
CA ASP A 180 51.94 38.58 -6.74
C ASP A 180 51.89 38.87 -8.25
N ASP A 181 51.15 38.09 -9.07
CA ASP A 181 50.94 38.43 -10.47
C ASP A 181 50.19 39.76 -10.60
N GLU A 182 50.65 40.63 -11.50
CA GLU A 182 49.98 41.91 -11.79
C GLU A 182 48.51 41.73 -12.24
N HIS A 183 48.15 40.56 -12.79
CA HIS A 183 46.81 40.23 -13.23
C HIS A 183 45.96 39.52 -12.16
N PHE A 184 46.54 39.12 -11.02
CA PHE A 184 45.85 38.34 -9.99
C PHE A 184 44.60 39.04 -9.44
N ASN A 185 44.59 40.38 -9.40
CA ASN A 185 43.45 41.17 -8.94
C ASN A 185 42.16 40.86 -9.74
N VAL A 186 42.25 40.48 -11.02
CA VAL A 186 41.07 40.04 -11.79
C VAL A 186 40.49 38.76 -11.19
N PHE A 187 41.35 37.76 -10.94
CA PHE A 187 40.97 36.50 -10.33
C PHE A 187 40.42 36.70 -8.90
N LYS A 188 41.06 37.54 -8.09
CA LYS A 188 40.62 37.89 -6.74
C LYS A 188 39.18 38.44 -6.72
N ARG A 189 38.85 39.38 -7.61
CA ARG A 189 37.49 39.94 -7.73
C ARG A 189 36.45 38.89 -8.15
N ARG A 190 36.85 37.92 -8.97
CA ARG A 190 35.99 36.81 -9.39
C ARG A 190 35.74 35.82 -8.23
N ALA A 191 36.81 35.41 -7.55
CA ALA A 191 36.77 34.42 -6.48
C ALA A 191 36.12 34.96 -5.20
N ILE A 192 36.50 36.17 -4.77
CA ILE A 192 36.09 36.74 -3.48
C ILE A 192 34.84 37.61 -3.62
N ASN A 193 34.85 38.58 -4.54
CA ASN A 193 33.74 39.53 -4.68
C ASN A 193 32.58 38.97 -5.52
N LYS A 194 32.75 37.78 -6.14
CA LYS A 194 31.78 37.14 -7.05
C LYS A 194 31.32 38.04 -8.20
N GLU A 195 32.17 38.99 -8.60
CA GLU A 195 31.85 39.94 -9.66
C GLU A 195 31.79 39.26 -11.02
N THR A 196 30.93 39.74 -11.92
CA THR A 196 30.86 39.20 -13.29
C THR A 196 32.02 39.69 -14.14
N LEU A 197 32.38 38.93 -15.18
CA LEU A 197 33.36 39.38 -16.18
C LEU A 197 32.99 40.74 -16.79
N GLN A 198 31.69 40.99 -16.97
CA GLN A 198 31.19 42.25 -17.52
C GLN A 198 31.43 43.41 -16.55
N TYR A 199 31.10 43.23 -15.27
CA TYR A 199 31.32 44.25 -14.26
C TYR A 199 32.81 44.65 -14.12
N ILE A 200 33.72 43.67 -14.17
CA ILE A 200 35.16 43.93 -14.12
C ILE A 200 35.65 44.64 -15.38
N ALA A 201 35.07 44.31 -16.54
CA ALA A 201 35.38 44.93 -17.83
C ALA A 201 35.03 46.42 -17.81
N ASP A 202 33.80 46.72 -17.39
CA ASP A 202 33.27 48.08 -17.29
C ASP A 202 34.10 48.91 -16.29
N SER A 203 34.43 48.34 -15.13
CA SER A 203 35.20 49.05 -14.10
C SER A 203 36.67 49.32 -14.49
N LYS A 204 37.21 48.60 -15.48
CA LYS A 204 38.61 48.72 -15.91
C LYS A 204 38.75 49.37 -17.30
N GLY A 205 37.64 49.67 -17.98
CA GLY A 205 37.65 50.21 -19.34
C GLY A 205 38.25 49.26 -20.37
N ILE A 206 38.12 47.94 -20.19
CA ILE A 206 38.63 46.91 -21.10
C ILE A 206 37.48 46.00 -21.57
N SER A 207 37.68 45.20 -22.62
CA SER A 207 36.64 44.27 -23.08
C SER A 207 36.42 43.10 -22.12
N ARG A 208 35.19 42.56 -22.08
CA ARG A 208 34.85 41.31 -21.35
C ARG A 208 35.80 40.17 -21.72
N GLU A 209 36.13 40.05 -23.01
CA GLU A 209 37.06 39.03 -23.50
C GLU A 209 38.48 39.25 -22.97
N ARG A 210 38.92 40.50 -22.83
CA ARG A 210 40.21 40.81 -22.20
C ARG A 210 40.24 40.39 -20.73
N VAL A 211 39.18 40.65 -19.97
CA VAL A 211 39.06 40.17 -18.57
C VAL A 211 39.16 38.66 -18.51
N ARG A 212 38.43 37.94 -19.39
CA ARG A 212 38.49 36.48 -19.47
C ARG A 212 39.90 35.96 -19.75
N GLN A 213 40.64 36.60 -20.65
CA GLN A 213 42.03 36.24 -20.94
C GLN A 213 42.96 36.47 -19.74
N LEU A 214 42.75 37.55 -18.98
CA LEU A 214 43.52 37.83 -17.77
C LEU A 214 43.23 36.81 -16.66
N GLU A 215 41.96 36.45 -16.45
CA GLU A 215 41.56 35.39 -15.51
C GLU A 215 42.13 34.03 -15.93
N LEU A 216 42.03 33.68 -17.22
CA LEU A 216 42.55 32.41 -17.77
C LEU A 216 44.05 32.25 -17.54
N ARG A 217 44.82 33.35 -17.57
CA ARG A 217 46.26 33.32 -17.27
C ARG A 217 46.54 32.86 -15.85
N ILE A 218 45.72 33.29 -14.89
CA ILE A 218 45.85 32.88 -13.49
C ILE A 218 45.41 31.43 -13.31
N HIS A 219 44.29 31.01 -13.93
CA HIS A 219 43.87 29.60 -13.99
C HIS A 219 45.00 28.69 -14.50
N GLN A 220 45.74 29.07 -15.55
CA GLN A 220 46.88 28.28 -16.05
C GLN A 220 48.00 28.11 -15.01
N ARG A 221 48.27 29.14 -14.20
CA ARG A 221 49.26 29.05 -13.11
C ARG A 221 48.76 28.14 -11.99
N LEU A 222 47.47 28.24 -11.66
CA LEU A 222 46.82 27.36 -10.69
C LEU A 222 46.73 25.90 -11.17
N LYS A 223 46.59 25.66 -12.47
CA LYS A 223 46.73 24.32 -13.06
C LYS A 223 48.12 23.74 -12.81
N GLY A 224 49.16 24.55 -13.04
CA GLY A 224 50.52 24.16 -12.67
C GLY A 224 50.64 23.87 -11.17
N TYR A 225 50.07 24.74 -10.33
CA TYR A 225 50.04 24.57 -8.88
C TYR A 225 49.43 23.23 -8.45
N PHE A 226 48.23 22.90 -8.94
CA PHE A 226 47.59 21.63 -8.61
C PHE A 226 48.32 20.43 -9.24
N ALA A 227 48.90 20.56 -10.42
CA ALA A 227 49.74 19.51 -11.00
C ALA A 227 50.96 19.19 -10.12
N MET A 228 51.51 20.18 -9.40
CA MET A 228 52.62 19.97 -8.48
C MET A 228 52.15 19.51 -7.09
N PHE A 229 51.10 20.11 -6.52
CA PHE A 229 50.79 19.96 -5.09
C PHE A 229 49.50 19.20 -4.78
N SER A 230 48.74 18.67 -5.76
CA SER A 230 47.50 17.93 -5.45
C SER A 230 47.78 16.70 -4.58
N SER A 231 48.86 15.96 -4.81
CA SER A 231 49.25 14.82 -3.95
C SER A 231 49.45 15.24 -2.51
N TYR A 232 50.16 16.35 -2.30
CA TYR A 232 50.39 16.89 -0.96
C TYR A 232 49.09 17.34 -0.31
N ILE A 233 48.22 18.06 -1.04
CA ILE A 233 46.92 18.50 -0.54
C ILE A 233 46.10 17.27 -0.11
N ILE A 234 45.94 16.28 -0.98
CA ILE A 234 45.17 15.05 -0.72
C ILE A 234 45.71 14.32 0.52
N ASN A 235 47.02 14.07 0.57
CA ASN A 235 47.63 13.30 1.66
C ASN A 235 47.50 13.99 3.03
N ASN A 236 47.48 15.33 3.08
CA ASN A 236 47.37 16.08 4.33
C ASN A 236 45.92 16.36 4.75
N LEU A 237 44.94 16.10 3.89
CA LEU A 237 43.52 16.19 4.26
C LEU A 237 43.05 14.96 5.03
N GLU A 238 43.77 13.83 4.94
CA GLU A 238 43.38 12.55 5.55
C GLU A 238 41.99 12.06 5.10
N LYS A 239 41.67 12.29 3.82
CA LYS A 239 40.42 11.88 3.17
C LYS A 239 40.72 10.95 2.01
N GLU A 240 39.97 9.86 1.87
CA GLU A 240 40.17 8.88 0.79
C GLU A 240 39.74 9.42 -0.58
N LYS A 241 38.44 9.67 -0.74
CA LYS A 241 37.83 9.93 -2.05
C LYS A 241 37.00 11.21 -2.12
N ILE A 242 36.60 11.77 -0.99
CA ILE A 242 35.74 12.95 -0.96
C ILE A 242 36.07 13.84 0.25
N PHE A 243 35.94 15.16 0.08
CA PHE A 243 36.16 16.11 1.17
C PHE A 243 35.31 17.39 1.02
N ASP A 244 35.10 18.07 2.15
CA ASP A 244 34.34 19.31 2.26
C ASP A 244 35.21 20.54 2.08
N GLY A 245 34.58 21.66 1.74
CA GLY A 245 35.28 22.93 1.65
C GLY A 245 35.95 23.34 2.97
N GLU A 246 35.36 23.02 4.11
CA GLU A 246 35.95 23.27 5.44
C GLU A 246 37.25 22.49 5.67
N ASP A 247 37.45 21.32 5.06
CA ASP A 247 38.65 20.50 5.29
C ASP A 247 39.93 21.23 4.84
N LEU A 248 39.82 22.15 3.88
CA LEU A 248 40.93 23.02 3.46
C LEU A 248 41.46 23.95 4.58
N ASN A 249 40.73 24.09 5.70
CA ASN A 249 41.20 24.80 6.89
C ASN A 249 42.44 24.14 7.52
N LEU A 250 42.63 22.83 7.30
CA LEU A 250 43.79 22.09 7.81
C LEU A 250 45.11 22.51 7.14
N LEU A 251 45.03 23.06 5.93
CA LEU A 251 46.19 23.40 5.09
C LEU A 251 46.41 24.91 4.94
N PHE A 252 45.33 25.68 4.86
CA PHE A 252 45.39 27.11 4.55
C PHE A 252 44.80 27.95 5.68
N ASP A 253 45.68 28.52 6.51
CA ASP A 253 45.31 29.36 7.66
C ASP A 253 44.59 30.66 7.24
N ASN A 254 44.96 31.20 6.08
CA ASN A 254 44.42 32.44 5.54
C ASN A 254 43.08 32.21 4.82
N ILE A 255 42.04 32.97 5.21
CA ILE A 255 40.70 32.95 4.58
C ILE A 255 40.78 33.23 3.07
N GLU A 256 41.60 34.20 2.66
CA GLU A 256 41.76 34.56 1.24
C GLU A 256 42.29 33.37 0.43
N ASP A 257 43.31 32.68 0.95
CA ASP A 257 43.91 31.52 0.29
C ASP A 257 42.90 30.37 0.16
N ARG A 258 42.08 30.13 1.20
CA ARG A 258 41.00 29.15 1.14
C ARG A 258 39.98 29.46 0.05
N VAL A 259 39.54 30.72 -0.06
CA VAL A 259 38.56 31.13 -1.07
C VAL A 259 39.14 30.99 -2.47
N ILE A 260 40.41 31.37 -2.66
CA ILE A 260 41.14 31.21 -3.93
C ILE A 260 41.19 29.73 -4.33
N ILE A 261 41.65 28.86 -3.44
CA ILE A 261 41.78 27.43 -3.72
C ILE A 261 40.41 26.81 -4.02
N LYS A 262 39.37 27.11 -3.22
CA LYS A 262 37.99 26.66 -3.48
C LYS A 262 37.52 27.09 -4.87
N TYR A 263 37.69 28.36 -5.22
CA TYR A 263 37.28 28.86 -6.54
C TYR A 263 38.05 28.20 -7.69
N SER A 264 39.34 27.95 -7.51
CA SER A 264 40.20 27.31 -8.51
C SER A 264 39.79 25.84 -8.74
N LEU A 265 39.54 25.10 -7.66
CA LEU A 265 39.06 23.72 -7.74
C LEU A 265 37.67 23.64 -8.39
N LYS A 266 36.76 24.58 -8.07
CA LYS A 266 35.45 24.70 -8.74
C LYS A 266 35.57 25.00 -10.24
N SER A 267 36.65 25.66 -10.65
CA SER A 267 36.93 26.03 -12.05
C SER A 267 37.65 24.94 -12.83
N ALA A 268 37.78 23.73 -12.26
CA ALA A 268 38.48 22.58 -12.86
C ALA A 268 39.96 22.88 -13.19
N ASP A 269 40.66 23.53 -12.26
CA ASP A 269 42.11 23.72 -12.35
C ASP A 269 42.93 22.51 -11.86
N SER A 270 42.29 21.45 -11.35
CA SER A 270 42.95 20.20 -10.96
C SER A 270 42.42 19.03 -11.78
N ASP A 271 43.32 18.16 -12.24
CA ASP A 271 42.96 16.90 -12.91
C ASP A 271 42.56 15.81 -11.91
N ARG A 272 42.98 15.94 -10.64
CA ARG A 272 42.77 14.94 -9.58
C ARG A 272 41.63 15.28 -8.64
N ILE A 273 41.26 16.56 -8.53
CA ILE A 273 40.23 17.02 -7.60
C ILE A 273 39.12 17.73 -8.38
N VAL A 274 37.91 17.16 -8.35
CA VAL A 274 36.77 17.65 -9.12
C VAL A 274 35.63 18.06 -8.20
N TYR A 275 35.03 19.22 -8.43
CA TYR A 275 33.89 19.68 -7.63
C TYR A 275 32.55 19.11 -8.13
N CYS A 276 31.78 18.54 -7.20
CA CYS A 276 30.41 18.08 -7.45
C CYS A 276 29.40 19.05 -6.83
N GLU A 277 28.69 19.82 -7.67
CA GLU A 277 27.70 20.81 -7.22
C GLU A 277 26.48 20.17 -6.53
N ASP A 278 26.11 18.94 -6.91
CA ASP A 278 24.92 18.28 -6.38
C ASP A 278 25.05 17.96 -4.89
N ILE A 279 26.20 17.47 -4.47
CA ILE A 279 26.51 17.18 -3.05
C ILE A 279 27.39 18.26 -2.39
N LYS A 280 27.82 19.27 -3.15
CA LYS A 280 28.69 20.38 -2.70
C LYS A 280 30.07 19.98 -2.17
N LYS A 281 30.56 18.79 -2.50
CA LYS A 281 31.86 18.24 -2.08
C LYS A 281 32.88 18.16 -3.23
N TYR A 282 34.15 17.95 -2.89
CA TYR A 282 35.24 17.72 -3.83
C TYR A 282 35.59 16.23 -3.89
N ILE A 283 35.65 15.66 -5.08
CA ILE A 283 35.94 14.24 -5.32
C ILE A 283 37.39 14.07 -5.78
N ILE A 284 38.10 13.10 -5.21
CA ILE A 284 39.52 12.83 -5.42
C ILE A 284 39.71 11.60 -6.30
N ASP A 285 40.49 11.74 -7.38
CA ASP A 285 40.90 10.67 -8.30
C ASP A 285 39.74 9.82 -8.83
N GLU A 286 38.56 10.43 -9.00
CA GLU A 286 37.37 9.81 -9.54
C GLU A 286 36.85 10.57 -10.75
N ASN A 287 36.36 9.82 -11.75
CA ASN A 287 35.66 10.42 -12.85
C ASN A 287 34.26 10.83 -12.39
N LYS A 288 33.98 12.14 -12.35
CA LYS A 288 32.68 12.68 -11.94
C LYS A 288 31.50 12.07 -12.69
N GLU A 289 31.61 11.84 -14.00
CA GLU A 289 30.51 11.28 -14.79
C GLU A 289 30.25 9.81 -14.46
N GLU A 290 31.31 9.06 -14.17
CA GLU A 290 31.20 7.65 -13.75
C GLU A 290 30.62 7.53 -12.34
N PHE A 291 31.11 8.34 -11.40
CA PHE A 291 30.56 8.46 -10.06
C PHE A 291 29.05 8.76 -10.07
N LEU A 292 28.63 9.76 -10.85
CA LEU A 292 27.21 10.10 -11.01
C LEU A 292 26.40 8.98 -11.68
N ARG A 293 26.98 8.24 -12.62
CA ARG A 293 26.33 7.07 -13.23
C ARG A 293 26.07 5.96 -12.20
N LYS A 294 27.05 5.67 -11.33
CA LYS A 294 26.88 4.68 -10.26
C LYS A 294 25.74 5.07 -9.31
N ILE A 295 25.74 6.32 -8.82
CA ILE A 295 24.66 6.83 -7.96
C ILE A 295 23.28 6.72 -8.64
N ASN A 296 23.19 7.11 -9.92
CA ASN A 296 21.92 7.06 -10.63
C ASN A 296 21.43 5.62 -10.88
N SER A 297 22.32 4.63 -11.00
CA SER A 297 21.93 3.21 -11.08
C SER A 297 21.29 2.75 -9.78
N ILE A 298 21.95 3.02 -8.65
CA ILE A 298 21.44 2.68 -7.30
C ILE A 298 20.06 3.29 -7.06
N ILE A 299 19.84 4.54 -7.48
CA ILE A 299 18.53 5.19 -7.37
C ILE A 299 17.43 4.49 -8.16
N LEU A 300 17.77 3.86 -9.28
CA LEU A 300 16.80 3.15 -10.12
C LEU A 300 16.51 1.75 -9.60
N ASP A 301 17.54 1.05 -9.15
CA ASP A 301 17.49 -0.37 -8.87
C ASP A 301 17.16 -0.66 -7.40
N ASP A 302 17.70 0.12 -6.46
CA ASP A 302 17.73 -0.24 -5.03
C ASP A 302 16.96 0.73 -4.14
N VAL A 303 16.81 2.00 -4.55
CA VAL A 303 16.10 3.00 -3.72
C VAL A 303 14.59 2.86 -3.85
N PRO A 304 13.86 2.59 -2.74
CA PRO A 304 12.41 2.50 -2.77
C PRO A 304 11.75 3.82 -3.21
N GLU A 305 10.57 3.73 -3.82
CA GLU A 305 9.76 4.92 -4.17
C GLU A 305 9.46 5.81 -2.95
N VAL A 306 9.38 5.20 -1.77
CA VAL A 306 9.12 5.83 -0.48
C VAL A 306 9.77 5.04 0.65
N PHE A 307 10.45 5.73 1.56
CA PHE A 307 11.10 5.12 2.72
C PHE A 307 11.23 6.10 3.89
N ASN A 308 11.45 5.55 5.09
CA ASN A 308 11.82 6.33 6.27
C ASN A 308 13.33 6.60 6.26
N TYR A 309 13.73 7.85 6.51
CA TYR A 309 15.11 8.30 6.53
C TYR A 309 15.98 7.51 7.51
N TYR A 310 15.50 7.20 8.71
CA TYR A 310 16.30 6.46 9.70
C TYR A 310 16.38 4.96 9.39
N GLU A 311 15.30 4.37 8.89
CA GLU A 311 15.30 2.96 8.48
C GLU A 311 16.16 2.73 7.22
N GLY A 312 16.31 3.77 6.40
CA GLY A 312 17.08 3.73 5.17
C GLY A 312 18.59 3.91 5.34
N ILE A 313 19.12 4.20 6.53
CA ILE A 313 20.56 4.43 6.73
C ILE A 313 21.35 3.17 6.35
N TYR A 314 21.15 2.08 7.11
CA TYR A 314 21.94 0.85 6.92
C TYR A 314 21.79 0.22 5.52
N PRO A 315 20.58 0.01 4.97
CA PRO A 315 20.45 -0.64 3.66
C PRO A 315 21.06 0.19 2.53
N MET A 316 21.02 1.53 2.65
CA MET A 316 21.61 2.41 1.64
C MET A 316 23.13 2.47 1.79
N GLU A 317 23.66 2.52 3.00
CA GLU A 317 25.11 2.45 3.25
C GLU A 317 25.69 1.13 2.71
N GLU A 318 25.04 -0.01 2.99
CA GLU A 318 25.41 -1.33 2.44
C GLU A 318 25.40 -1.30 0.90
N CYS A 319 24.33 -0.77 0.30
CA CYS A 319 24.24 -0.63 -1.15
C CYS A 319 25.34 0.28 -1.74
N LEU A 320 25.69 1.39 -1.08
CA LEU A 320 26.77 2.28 -1.50
C LEU A 320 28.13 1.57 -1.43
N GLU A 321 28.38 0.78 -0.38
CA GLU A 321 29.59 -0.03 -0.22
C GLU A 321 29.69 -1.10 -1.32
N GLU A 322 28.63 -1.86 -1.58
CA GLU A 322 28.58 -2.90 -2.61
C GLU A 322 28.83 -2.37 -4.04
N ASN A 323 28.60 -1.07 -4.26
CA ASN A 323 28.77 -0.39 -5.56
C ASN A 323 30.06 0.46 -5.65
N ASP A 324 31.04 0.25 -4.77
CA ASP A 324 32.32 0.98 -4.70
C ASP A 324 32.16 2.52 -4.53
N ILE A 325 31.10 2.97 -3.84
CA ILE A 325 30.88 4.39 -3.51
C ILE A 325 30.56 4.62 -2.02
N GLY A 326 30.92 3.67 -1.14
CA GLY A 326 30.73 3.77 0.31
C GLY A 326 31.46 4.93 1.00
N PHE A 327 32.36 5.62 0.29
CA PHE A 327 32.94 6.88 0.76
C PHE A 327 31.96 8.07 0.75
N LEU A 328 30.80 7.92 0.10
CA LEU A 328 29.73 8.91 0.10
C LEU A 328 28.88 8.75 1.37
N GLU A 329 28.82 9.80 2.19
CA GLU A 329 28.01 9.77 3.40
C GLU A 329 26.50 9.72 3.06
N TYR A 330 25.71 9.06 3.92
CA TYR A 330 24.26 8.95 3.73
C TYR A 330 23.58 10.31 3.51
N ASP A 331 23.97 11.34 4.26
CA ASP A 331 23.40 12.69 4.13
C ASP A 331 23.71 13.36 2.79
N ASP A 332 24.87 13.06 2.20
CA ASP A 332 25.20 13.54 0.86
C ASP A 332 24.37 12.83 -0.19
N PHE A 333 24.20 11.51 -0.06
CA PHE A 333 23.34 10.72 -0.93
C PHE A 333 21.89 11.23 -0.87
N ILE A 334 21.37 11.49 0.33
CA ILE A 334 20.04 12.10 0.51
C ILE A 334 19.98 13.49 -0.13
N SER A 335 21.01 14.32 0.06
CA SER A 335 21.10 15.64 -0.58
C SER A 335 21.09 15.56 -2.11
N TYR A 336 21.74 14.53 -2.67
CA TYR A 336 21.73 14.24 -4.10
C TYR A 336 20.32 13.89 -4.58
N ILE A 337 19.65 12.89 -4.00
CA ILE A 337 18.32 12.46 -4.48
C ILE A 337 17.26 13.56 -4.34
N MET A 338 17.37 14.43 -3.33
CA MET A 338 16.51 15.61 -3.15
C MET A 338 16.61 16.59 -4.33
N LYS A 339 17.80 16.79 -4.89
CA LYS A 339 17.98 17.60 -6.11
C LYS A 339 17.43 16.90 -7.36
N HIS A 340 17.35 15.57 -7.33
CA HIS A 340 16.90 14.72 -8.45
C HIS A 340 15.44 14.25 -8.31
N GLY A 341 14.59 15.09 -7.72
CA GLY A 341 13.13 14.94 -7.77
C GLY A 341 12.50 14.17 -6.61
N TYR A 342 13.28 13.75 -5.62
CA TYR A 342 12.73 13.26 -4.36
C TYR A 342 12.31 14.42 -3.45
N LYS A 343 11.35 14.17 -2.56
CA LYS A 343 10.84 15.11 -1.57
C LYS A 343 10.92 14.49 -0.18
N ARG A 344 11.11 15.32 0.84
CA ARG A 344 11.12 14.91 2.25
C ARG A 344 10.04 15.67 3.04
N TYR A 345 9.32 14.96 3.90
CA TYR A 345 8.52 15.56 4.96
C TYR A 345 8.71 14.76 6.25
N LYS A 346 9.14 15.45 7.32
CA LYS A 346 9.60 14.82 8.57
C LYS A 346 10.61 13.70 8.27
N ASP A 347 10.25 12.47 8.58
CA ASP A 347 11.12 11.30 8.49
C ASP A 347 10.92 10.53 7.19
N TYR A 348 10.00 10.95 6.31
CA TYR A 348 9.70 10.20 5.07
C TYR A 348 10.24 10.92 3.84
N ILE A 349 10.81 10.12 2.94
CA ILE A 349 11.36 10.52 1.64
C ILE A 349 10.63 9.78 0.53
N TRP A 350 10.28 10.45 -0.57
CA TRP A 350 9.65 9.81 -1.74
C TRP A 350 9.98 10.48 -3.07
N LYS A 351 9.87 9.71 -4.17
CA LYS A 351 10.10 10.20 -5.54
C LYS A 351 8.88 10.96 -6.09
N GLY A 352 9.04 12.19 -6.55
CA GLY A 352 8.01 12.95 -7.27
C GLY A 352 6.71 13.19 -6.48
N SER A 353 5.57 12.72 -7.02
CA SER A 353 4.26 12.72 -6.35
C SER A 353 3.86 11.31 -5.94
N ILE A 354 3.94 11.01 -4.65
CA ILE A 354 3.51 9.71 -4.12
C ILE A 354 1.98 9.54 -4.22
N LYS A 355 1.53 8.38 -4.71
CA LYS A 355 0.11 8.03 -4.80
C LYS A 355 -0.49 7.91 -3.40
N LEU A 356 -1.73 8.36 -3.23
CA LEU A 356 -2.46 8.26 -1.95
C LEU A 356 -2.57 6.80 -1.47
N SER A 357 -2.73 5.85 -2.38
CA SER A 357 -2.81 4.42 -2.06
C SER A 357 -1.53 3.88 -1.41
N LYS A 358 -0.35 4.32 -1.89
CA LYS A 358 0.94 4.00 -1.27
C LYS A 358 1.08 4.60 0.13
N CYS A 359 0.69 5.86 0.31
CA CYS A 359 0.66 6.49 1.64
C CYS A 359 -0.21 5.69 2.62
N TYR A 360 -1.40 5.27 2.19
CA TYR A 360 -2.29 4.47 3.03
C TYR A 360 -1.71 3.07 3.30
N SER A 361 -1.07 2.44 2.32
CA SER A 361 -0.39 1.15 2.49
C SER A 361 0.70 1.20 3.57
N ILE A 362 1.48 2.28 3.63
CA ILE A 362 2.48 2.48 4.68
C ILE A 362 1.81 2.59 6.06
N ILE A 363 0.70 3.34 6.15
CA ILE A 363 -0.06 3.45 7.42
C ILE A 363 -0.61 2.08 7.83
N VAL A 364 -1.13 1.29 6.89
CA VAL A 364 -1.62 -0.07 7.16
C VAL A 364 -0.49 -0.95 7.68
N LYS A 365 0.68 -0.93 7.03
CA LYS A 365 1.87 -1.65 7.48
C LYS A 365 2.24 -1.29 8.92
N GLU A 366 2.38 -0.01 9.24
CA GLU A 366 2.92 0.39 10.55
C GLU A 366 1.92 0.26 11.71
N TYR A 367 0.64 0.55 11.47
CA TYR A 367 -0.36 0.70 12.54
C TYR A 367 -1.36 -0.46 12.60
N PHE A 368 -1.47 -1.29 11.54
CA PHE A 368 -2.49 -2.34 11.43
C PHE A 368 -1.86 -3.69 11.08
N LYS A 369 -1.05 -4.23 12.00
CA LYS A 369 -0.36 -5.53 11.83
C LYS A 369 -1.32 -6.71 11.56
N GLU A 370 -2.50 -6.70 12.18
CA GLU A 370 -3.55 -7.71 11.97
C GLU A 370 -4.51 -7.34 10.82
N GLY A 371 -4.24 -6.24 10.11
CA GLY A 371 -5.07 -5.67 9.07
C GLY A 371 -6.08 -4.62 9.55
N ILE A 372 -6.55 -3.81 8.61
CA ILE A 372 -7.53 -2.73 8.81
C ILE A 372 -8.89 -3.13 8.27
N LYS A 373 -9.94 -3.00 9.10
CA LYS A 373 -11.32 -3.26 8.67
C LYS A 373 -11.94 -2.01 8.06
N LEU A 374 -12.22 -2.03 6.75
CA LEU A 374 -12.66 -0.84 6.02
C LEU A 374 -14.09 -0.40 6.31
N SER A 375 -14.88 -1.25 6.98
CA SER A 375 -16.22 -0.88 7.48
C SER A 375 -16.19 -0.20 8.84
N ASP A 376 -15.03 -0.12 9.50
CA ASP A 376 -14.88 0.58 10.78
C ASP A 376 -14.48 2.03 10.54
N ASP A 377 -15.44 2.95 10.74
CA ASP A 377 -15.21 4.38 10.52
C ASP A 377 -14.11 4.95 11.43
N ASN A 378 -13.91 4.38 12.63
CA ASN A 378 -12.84 4.84 13.53
C ASN A 378 -11.44 4.55 12.96
N SER A 379 -11.24 3.36 12.38
CA SER A 379 -10.00 3.01 11.70
C SER A 379 -9.72 3.92 10.50
N ILE A 380 -10.76 4.26 9.72
CA ILE A 380 -10.63 5.19 8.58
C ILE A 380 -10.29 6.62 9.04
N GLU A 381 -10.93 7.11 10.10
CA GLU A 381 -10.60 8.41 10.68
C GLU A 381 -9.18 8.44 11.27
N PHE A 382 -8.73 7.33 11.86
CA PHE A 382 -7.35 7.19 12.31
C PHE A 382 -6.36 7.30 11.13
N VAL A 383 -6.63 6.62 10.01
CA VAL A 383 -5.82 6.76 8.78
C VAL A 383 -5.79 8.21 8.31
N ARG A 384 -6.93 8.92 8.34
CA ARG A 384 -7.02 10.34 7.94
C ARG A 384 -6.14 11.23 8.81
N LYS A 385 -6.17 11.02 10.14
CA LYS A 385 -5.37 11.76 11.11
C LYS A 385 -3.87 11.50 10.88
N ILE A 386 -3.47 10.24 10.84
CA ILE A 386 -2.06 9.85 10.68
C ILE A 386 -1.52 10.29 9.33
N PHE A 387 -2.32 10.25 8.25
CA PHE A 387 -1.90 10.71 6.93
C PHE A 387 -1.42 12.16 6.95
N LYS A 388 -2.21 13.07 7.56
CA LYS A 388 -1.84 14.48 7.68
C LYS A 388 -0.58 14.66 8.53
N GLU A 389 -0.54 13.97 9.66
CA GLU A 389 0.57 14.05 10.60
C GLU A 389 1.90 13.57 9.99
N LYS A 390 1.86 12.50 9.20
CA LYS A 390 3.05 11.80 8.70
C LYS A 390 3.56 12.35 7.38
N PHE A 391 2.66 12.74 6.48
CA PHE A 391 3.02 13.18 5.13
C PHE A 391 2.87 14.70 4.91
N GLY A 392 2.26 15.44 5.84
CA GLY A 392 2.09 16.89 5.71
C GLY A 392 1.18 17.31 4.56
N ARG A 393 0.34 16.40 4.11
CA ARG A 393 -0.50 16.52 2.92
C ARG A 393 -1.94 16.82 3.29
N GLU A 394 -2.54 17.77 2.61
CA GLU A 394 -3.95 18.15 2.81
C GLU A 394 -4.91 17.43 1.87
N ASP A 395 -4.42 16.80 0.81
CA ASP A 395 -5.20 16.10 -0.21
C ASP A 395 -5.66 14.69 0.22
N VAL A 396 -5.91 14.51 1.52
CA VAL A 396 -6.56 13.31 2.04
C VAL A 396 -7.97 13.22 1.48
N CYS A 397 -8.41 12.01 1.10
CA CYS A 397 -9.76 11.84 0.57
C CYS A 397 -10.81 12.18 1.64
N GLU A 398 -11.80 13.01 1.29
CA GLU A 398 -12.88 13.34 2.23
C GLU A 398 -13.81 12.15 2.48
N ASN A 399 -14.08 11.37 1.44
CA ASN A 399 -15.00 10.25 1.44
C ASN A 399 -14.32 8.95 1.93
N ASN A 400 -14.88 8.32 2.98
CA ASN A 400 -14.39 7.05 3.52
C ASN A 400 -14.30 5.95 2.45
N ARG A 401 -15.24 5.90 1.49
CA ARG A 401 -15.19 4.92 0.39
C ARG A 401 -13.98 5.10 -0.51
N ALA A 402 -13.53 6.35 -0.69
CA ALA A 402 -12.38 6.67 -1.53
C ALA A 402 -11.05 6.34 -0.83
N ILE A 403 -11.00 6.42 0.51
CA ILE A 403 -9.88 5.90 1.31
C ILE A 403 -9.87 4.37 1.25
N ALA A 404 -11.03 3.74 1.52
CA ALA A 404 -11.19 2.30 1.47
C ALA A 404 -10.68 1.72 0.14
N ALA A 405 -11.20 2.18 -0.99
CA ALA A 405 -10.79 1.69 -2.32
C ALA A 405 -9.27 1.80 -2.61
N ARG A 406 -8.61 2.83 -2.06
CA ARG A 406 -7.16 3.02 -2.19
C ARG A 406 -6.35 2.13 -1.24
N ILE A 407 -6.90 1.77 -0.09
CA ILE A 407 -6.31 0.74 0.77
C ILE A 407 -6.43 -0.61 0.07
N GLU A 408 -7.60 -0.93 -0.50
CA GLU A 408 -7.84 -2.21 -1.20
C GLU A 408 -6.89 -2.43 -2.39
N SER A 409 -6.43 -1.37 -3.06
CA SER A 409 -5.60 -1.49 -4.27
C SER A 409 -4.15 -1.88 -4.00
N ASP A 410 -3.60 -1.51 -2.85
CA ASP A 410 -2.18 -1.75 -2.51
C ASP A 410 -2.01 -2.76 -1.35
N ASN A 411 -3.10 -3.28 -0.77
CA ASN A 411 -3.08 -4.22 0.35
C ASN A 411 -3.87 -5.50 0.01
N VAL A 412 -3.71 -6.53 0.84
CA VAL A 412 -4.28 -7.87 0.60
C VAL A 412 -5.46 -8.13 1.52
N LEU A 413 -6.57 -8.62 0.95
CA LEU A 413 -7.73 -9.04 1.74
C LEU A 413 -7.34 -10.20 2.67
N CYS A 414 -7.43 -10.02 3.98
CA CYS A 414 -7.09 -11.04 4.98
C CYS A 414 -8.30 -11.57 5.77
N ASP A 415 -9.40 -10.81 5.84
CA ASP A 415 -10.68 -11.26 6.41
C ASP A 415 -11.83 -10.46 5.78
N ARG A 416 -13.07 -10.68 6.22
CA ARG A 416 -14.27 -10.03 5.68
C ARG A 416 -14.20 -8.50 5.80
N GLY A 417 -13.76 -7.87 4.70
CA GLY A 417 -13.59 -6.42 4.60
C GLY A 417 -12.35 -5.90 5.35
N THR A 418 -11.41 -6.79 5.67
CA THR A 418 -10.17 -6.47 6.38
C THR A 418 -8.98 -6.66 5.44
N TYR A 419 -8.07 -5.69 5.40
CA TYR A 419 -6.92 -5.68 4.50
C TYR A 419 -5.61 -5.54 5.27
N ILE A 420 -4.60 -6.32 4.90
CA ILE A 420 -3.28 -6.36 5.52
C ILE A 420 -2.18 -5.97 4.54
N SER A 421 -1.06 -5.45 5.05
CA SER A 421 0.13 -5.20 4.24
C SER A 421 0.65 -6.52 3.62
N PRO A 422 1.08 -6.52 2.35
CA PRO A 422 1.72 -7.68 1.73
C PRO A 422 2.94 -8.20 2.51
N ASP A 423 3.65 -7.31 3.21
CA ASP A 423 4.84 -7.63 4.02
C ASP A 423 4.54 -8.58 5.21
N TYR A 424 3.27 -8.71 5.60
CA TYR A 424 2.85 -9.62 6.68
C TYR A 424 2.27 -10.94 6.16
N ILE A 425 2.39 -11.23 4.87
CA ILE A 425 1.95 -12.50 4.30
C ILE A 425 3.03 -13.56 4.54
N ASP A 426 2.66 -14.65 5.20
CA ASP A 426 3.53 -15.78 5.43
C ASP A 426 2.99 -16.99 4.66
N ILE A 427 3.56 -17.28 3.48
CA ILE A 427 3.28 -18.49 2.70
C ILE A 427 4.46 -18.85 1.82
N SER A 428 4.80 -20.15 1.76
CA SER A 428 5.85 -20.63 0.87
C SER A 428 5.42 -20.61 -0.61
N VAL A 429 6.36 -20.29 -1.51
CA VAL A 429 6.18 -20.39 -2.97
C VAL A 429 5.74 -21.79 -3.39
N LYS A 430 6.24 -22.83 -2.71
CA LYS A 430 5.88 -24.23 -2.98
C LYS A 430 4.39 -24.49 -2.75
N THR A 431 3.81 -23.94 -1.68
CA THR A 431 2.39 -24.06 -1.34
C THR A 431 1.53 -23.30 -2.36
N LEU A 432 1.91 -22.07 -2.71
CA LEU A 432 1.24 -21.28 -3.76
C LEU A 432 1.19 -22.04 -5.10
N GLU A 433 2.31 -22.59 -5.55
CA GLU A 433 2.39 -23.35 -6.80
C GLU A 433 1.58 -24.65 -6.77
N LYS A 434 1.41 -25.26 -5.60
CA LYS A 434 0.56 -26.44 -5.43
C LYS A 434 -0.92 -26.08 -5.60
N ILE A 435 -1.34 -24.95 -5.02
CA ILE A 435 -2.70 -24.44 -5.14
C ILE A 435 -2.98 -24.03 -6.60
N LYS A 436 -2.05 -23.34 -7.24
CA LYS A 436 -2.12 -22.98 -8.67
C LYS A 436 -2.30 -24.20 -9.57
N ARG A 437 -1.49 -25.25 -9.39
CA ARG A 437 -1.64 -26.51 -10.14
C ARG A 437 -3.00 -27.17 -9.91
N HIS A 438 -3.54 -27.11 -8.69
CA HIS A 438 -4.88 -27.62 -8.43
C HIS A 438 -5.96 -26.83 -9.19
N ILE A 439 -5.86 -25.51 -9.26
CA ILE A 439 -6.78 -24.66 -10.02
C ILE A 439 -6.76 -25.03 -11.51
N LEU A 440 -5.56 -25.15 -12.09
CA LEU A 440 -5.39 -25.48 -13.51
C LEU A 440 -5.99 -26.85 -13.85
N ASN A 441 -5.75 -27.85 -12.99
CA ASN A 441 -6.21 -29.23 -13.19
C ASN A 441 -7.69 -29.47 -12.83
N PHE A 442 -8.37 -28.49 -12.23
CA PHE A 442 -9.79 -28.63 -11.88
C PHE A 442 -10.65 -28.78 -13.14
N LYS A 443 -11.61 -29.71 -13.14
CA LYS A 443 -12.38 -30.05 -14.34
C LYS A 443 -13.21 -28.87 -14.84
N GLU A 444 -13.83 -28.13 -13.93
CA GLU A 444 -14.65 -26.97 -14.21
C GLU A 444 -13.79 -25.71 -14.45
N ASN A 445 -14.37 -24.74 -15.16
CA ASN A 445 -13.71 -23.47 -15.49
C ASN A 445 -13.71 -22.47 -14.31
N SER A 446 -14.59 -22.66 -13.33
CA SER A 446 -14.75 -21.82 -12.14
C SER A 446 -14.64 -22.68 -10.89
N ILE A 447 -13.97 -22.15 -9.87
CA ILE A 447 -13.76 -22.82 -8.57
C ILE A 447 -14.14 -21.87 -7.46
N PHE A 448 -14.94 -22.31 -6.50
CA PHE A 448 -15.20 -21.53 -5.30
C PHE A 448 -13.95 -21.46 -4.43
N ILE A 449 -13.62 -20.26 -3.97
CA ILE A 449 -12.52 -20.07 -3.02
C ILE A 449 -12.75 -20.87 -1.74
N ALA A 450 -14.00 -21.00 -1.31
CA ALA A 450 -14.34 -21.81 -0.14
C ALA A 450 -14.00 -23.30 -0.34
N ASP A 451 -14.18 -23.83 -1.56
CA ASP A 451 -13.84 -25.21 -1.90
C ASP A 451 -12.31 -25.39 -1.88
N LEU A 452 -11.60 -24.40 -2.45
CA LEU A 452 -10.15 -24.38 -2.49
C LEU A 452 -9.56 -24.29 -1.08
N TYR A 453 -10.06 -23.38 -0.24
CA TYR A 453 -9.64 -23.25 1.15
C TYR A 453 -9.85 -24.56 1.90
N ARG A 454 -11.05 -25.16 1.85
CA ARG A 454 -11.32 -26.44 2.54
C ARG A 454 -10.40 -27.58 2.06
N LYS A 455 -9.97 -27.55 0.80
CA LYS A 455 -9.04 -28.56 0.25
C LYS A 455 -7.63 -28.43 0.82
N PHE A 456 -7.18 -27.21 1.12
CA PHE A 456 -5.83 -26.90 1.58
C PHE A 456 -5.76 -26.44 3.04
N GLU A 457 -6.88 -26.47 3.77
CA GLU A 457 -7.04 -25.89 5.11
C GLU A 457 -5.99 -26.36 6.12
N GLU A 458 -5.76 -27.68 6.23
CA GLU A 458 -4.76 -28.23 7.15
C GLU A 458 -3.33 -27.77 6.82
N GLU A 459 -2.99 -27.70 5.54
CA GLU A 459 -1.67 -27.26 5.06
C GLU A 459 -1.48 -25.76 5.25
N LEU A 460 -2.52 -24.97 4.96
CA LEU A 460 -2.51 -23.53 5.17
C LEU A 460 -2.37 -23.19 6.66
N LEU A 461 -3.17 -23.80 7.54
CA LEU A 461 -3.10 -23.53 8.99
C LEU A 461 -1.77 -23.96 9.63
N SER A 462 -1.07 -24.93 9.05
CA SER A 462 0.20 -25.45 9.59
C SER A 462 1.46 -24.79 9.03
N GLN A 463 1.39 -24.17 7.85
CA GLN A 463 2.55 -23.66 7.11
C GLN A 463 2.43 -22.20 6.66
N SER A 464 1.40 -21.49 7.13
CA SER A 464 1.13 -20.10 6.74
C SER A 464 0.29 -19.40 7.79
N ASN A 465 0.14 -18.08 7.66
CA ASN A 465 -0.82 -17.31 8.47
C ASN A 465 -2.25 -17.27 7.88
N ILE A 466 -2.53 -18.12 6.87
CA ILE A 466 -3.78 -18.13 6.12
C ILE A 466 -4.82 -18.99 6.87
N ASN A 467 -5.65 -18.33 7.66
CA ASN A 467 -6.60 -18.98 8.56
C ASN A 467 -8.06 -18.94 8.08
N ASN A 468 -8.33 -18.36 6.91
CA ASN A 468 -9.68 -18.28 6.37
C ASN A 468 -9.69 -18.12 4.84
N ARG A 469 -10.88 -18.34 4.26
CA ARG A 469 -11.10 -18.29 2.81
C ARG A 469 -10.90 -16.89 2.19
N TYR A 470 -11.15 -15.80 2.92
CA TYR A 470 -10.95 -14.44 2.42
C TYR A 470 -9.46 -14.13 2.31
N PHE A 471 -8.66 -14.61 3.26
CA PHE A 471 -7.21 -14.47 3.17
C PHE A 471 -6.64 -15.23 1.97
N LEU A 472 -7.09 -16.48 1.77
CA LEU A 472 -6.71 -17.23 0.58
C LEU A 472 -7.14 -16.52 -0.73
N HIS A 473 -8.34 -15.93 -0.75
CA HIS A 473 -8.78 -15.09 -1.88
C HIS A 473 -7.81 -13.95 -2.15
N GLY A 474 -7.50 -13.15 -1.12
CA GLY A 474 -6.63 -11.99 -1.24
C GLY A 474 -5.25 -12.36 -1.74
N ILE A 475 -4.65 -13.39 -1.17
CA ILE A 475 -3.30 -13.85 -1.54
C ILE A 475 -3.26 -14.35 -2.98
N LEU A 476 -4.21 -15.20 -3.38
CA LEU A 476 -4.24 -15.70 -4.76
C LEU A 476 -4.49 -14.56 -5.76
N LYS A 477 -5.32 -13.58 -5.41
CA LYS A 477 -5.52 -12.38 -6.24
C LYS A 477 -4.26 -11.52 -6.32
N TYR A 478 -3.51 -11.40 -5.23
CA TYR A 478 -2.25 -10.64 -5.18
C TYR A 478 -1.17 -11.28 -6.06
N TYR A 479 -0.97 -12.60 -5.97
CA TYR A 479 0.07 -13.30 -6.72
C TYR A 479 -0.32 -13.69 -8.15
N TYR A 480 -1.60 -13.99 -8.40
CA TYR A 480 -2.06 -14.58 -9.66
C TYR A 480 -3.20 -13.78 -10.32
N GLY A 481 -3.36 -12.50 -9.95
CA GLY A 481 -4.39 -11.61 -10.50
C GLY A 481 -4.30 -11.37 -12.01
N ASP A 482 -3.10 -11.53 -12.59
CA ASP A 482 -2.88 -11.42 -14.04
C ASP A 482 -3.12 -12.75 -14.78
N GLU A 483 -3.14 -13.87 -14.07
CA GLU A 483 -3.30 -15.21 -14.65
C GLU A 483 -4.73 -15.75 -14.52
N PHE A 484 -5.45 -15.35 -13.47
CA PHE A 484 -6.82 -15.79 -13.22
C PHE A 484 -7.74 -14.61 -12.92
N ILE A 485 -9.03 -14.86 -13.07
CA ILE A 485 -10.05 -13.84 -12.87
C ILE A 485 -10.76 -14.10 -11.56
N PHE A 486 -10.66 -13.13 -10.66
CA PHE A 486 -11.20 -13.23 -9.30
C PHE A 486 -12.54 -12.50 -9.21
N THR A 487 -13.59 -13.27 -8.91
CA THR A 487 -14.88 -12.72 -8.45
C THR A 487 -14.93 -12.74 -6.93
N LYS A 488 -16.02 -12.25 -6.33
CA LYS A 488 -16.17 -12.23 -4.86
C LYS A 488 -15.95 -13.60 -4.20
N ASP A 489 -16.42 -14.68 -4.83
CA ASP A 489 -16.42 -16.02 -4.24
C ASP A 489 -15.69 -17.07 -5.10
N ASN A 490 -15.25 -16.74 -6.32
CA ASN A 490 -14.67 -17.69 -7.27
C ASN A 490 -13.37 -17.21 -7.95
N ILE A 491 -12.56 -18.19 -8.35
CA ILE A 491 -11.49 -18.06 -9.33
C ILE A 491 -11.98 -18.65 -10.66
N VAL A 492 -11.76 -17.93 -11.76
CA VAL A 492 -12.14 -18.32 -13.12
C VAL A 492 -10.90 -18.38 -14.01
N LYS A 493 -10.78 -19.44 -14.82
CA LYS A 493 -9.66 -19.64 -15.75
C LYS A 493 -9.83 -18.90 -17.09
N ASP A 494 -11.06 -18.85 -17.61
CA ASP A 494 -11.39 -18.18 -18.88
C ASP A 494 -12.80 -17.53 -18.83
N LEU A 495 -12.90 -16.22 -19.10
CA LEU A 495 -14.18 -15.50 -19.14
C LEU A 495 -15.17 -16.07 -20.15
N ASN A 496 -14.68 -16.54 -21.30
CA ASN A 496 -15.51 -17.01 -22.42
C ASN A 496 -16.20 -18.35 -22.14
N ARG A 497 -15.89 -19.00 -21.01
CA ARG A 497 -16.47 -20.27 -20.56
C ARG A 497 -17.04 -20.19 -19.14
N THR A 498 -17.42 -18.99 -18.69
CA THR A 498 -17.97 -18.80 -17.34
C THR A 498 -19.32 -19.48 -17.21
N MET A 499 -19.48 -20.23 -16.11
CA MET A 499 -20.76 -20.76 -15.68
C MET A 499 -21.06 -20.20 -14.29
N THR A 500 -22.26 -19.65 -14.15
CA THR A 500 -22.80 -19.22 -12.88
C THR A 500 -23.03 -20.41 -11.95
N SER A 501 -23.16 -20.14 -10.65
CA SER A 501 -23.43 -21.16 -9.63
C SER A 501 -24.70 -21.98 -9.93
N HIS A 502 -25.76 -21.35 -10.43
CA HIS A 502 -27.01 -22.03 -10.75
C HIS A 502 -26.92 -22.89 -12.02
N GLU A 503 -26.07 -22.54 -12.99
CA GLU A 503 -25.82 -23.36 -14.17
C GLU A 503 -24.98 -24.60 -13.82
N ILE A 504 -23.94 -24.45 -12.98
CA ILE A 504 -23.14 -25.57 -12.48
C ILE A 504 -24.05 -26.56 -11.76
N PHE A 505 -24.93 -26.05 -10.89
CA PHE A 505 -25.85 -26.89 -10.14
C PHE A 505 -26.92 -27.54 -11.02
N GLY A 506 -27.46 -26.83 -12.00
CA GLY A 506 -28.39 -27.38 -12.98
C GLY A 506 -27.76 -28.53 -13.79
N LYS A 507 -26.50 -28.37 -14.25
CA LYS A 507 -25.76 -29.45 -14.93
C LYS A 507 -25.52 -30.64 -14.02
N PHE A 508 -25.10 -30.40 -12.78
CA PHE A 508 -24.89 -31.47 -11.80
C PHE A 508 -26.17 -32.29 -11.58
N LEU A 509 -27.31 -31.63 -11.32
CA LEU A 509 -28.59 -32.33 -11.11
C LEU A 509 -29.04 -33.09 -12.36
N SER A 510 -28.87 -32.50 -13.55
CA SER A 510 -29.23 -33.14 -14.81
C SER A 510 -28.42 -34.42 -15.07
N SER A 511 -27.20 -34.54 -14.52
CA SER A 511 -26.38 -35.76 -14.61
C SER A 511 -26.83 -36.90 -13.68
N LYS A 512 -27.67 -36.63 -12.68
CA LYS A 512 -28.02 -37.61 -11.62
C LYS A 512 -29.34 -38.35 -11.87
N ASN A 513 -30.21 -37.82 -12.74
CA ASN A 513 -31.54 -38.37 -13.09
C ASN A 513 -32.41 -38.82 -11.90
N ALA A 514 -32.17 -38.27 -10.70
CA ALA A 514 -32.86 -38.61 -9.46
C ALA A 514 -32.71 -37.45 -8.45
N PRO A 515 -33.58 -37.36 -7.42
CA PRO A 515 -33.41 -36.38 -6.35
C PRO A 515 -32.08 -36.55 -5.61
N VAL A 516 -31.38 -35.44 -5.37
CA VAL A 516 -30.09 -35.42 -4.67
C VAL A 516 -30.18 -34.59 -3.40
N SER A 517 -29.61 -35.08 -2.30
CA SER A 517 -29.60 -34.35 -1.03
C SER A 517 -28.55 -33.24 -0.97
N LYS A 518 -28.78 -32.22 -0.14
CA LYS A 518 -27.77 -31.20 0.22
C LYS A 518 -26.46 -31.83 0.69
N LYS A 519 -26.53 -32.95 1.42
CA LYS A 519 -25.35 -33.66 1.92
C LYS A 519 -24.50 -34.22 0.77
N GLU A 520 -25.12 -34.84 -0.22
CA GLU A 520 -24.41 -35.36 -1.40
C GLU A 520 -23.85 -34.24 -2.27
N ILE A 521 -24.61 -33.14 -2.43
CA ILE A 521 -24.13 -31.99 -3.20
C ILE A 521 -22.88 -31.38 -2.53
N ARG A 522 -22.88 -31.22 -1.20
CA ARG A 522 -21.74 -30.66 -0.44
C ARG A 522 -20.50 -31.56 -0.39
N LYS A 523 -20.62 -32.84 -0.75
CA LYS A 523 -19.44 -33.71 -0.97
C LYS A 523 -18.67 -33.28 -2.22
N VAL A 524 -19.39 -32.81 -3.23
CA VAL A 524 -18.81 -32.34 -4.51
C VAL A 524 -18.48 -30.85 -4.43
N TYR A 525 -19.38 -30.05 -3.87
CA TYR A 525 -19.25 -28.59 -3.75
C TYR A 525 -19.27 -28.15 -2.28
N PRO A 526 -18.13 -28.27 -1.57
CA PRO A 526 -17.94 -27.90 -0.18
C PRO A 526 -18.63 -26.64 0.33
N GLY A 527 -18.46 -25.55 -0.42
CA GLY A 527 -18.75 -24.18 -0.02
C GLY A 527 -20.17 -23.75 -0.27
N TRP A 528 -21.03 -24.65 -0.76
CA TRP A 528 -22.42 -24.34 -1.07
C TRP A 528 -23.25 -24.09 0.20
N THR A 529 -23.65 -22.82 0.34
CA THR A 529 -24.52 -22.34 1.42
C THR A 529 -26.01 -22.55 1.10
N ASP A 530 -26.87 -22.50 2.12
CA ASP A 530 -28.32 -22.56 1.92
C ASP A 530 -28.85 -21.40 1.07
N SER A 531 -28.22 -20.22 1.17
CA SER A 531 -28.54 -19.07 0.32
C SER A 531 -28.26 -19.35 -1.15
N MET A 532 -27.14 -20.00 -1.47
CA MET A 532 -26.80 -20.38 -2.84
C MET A 532 -27.78 -21.38 -3.43
N PHE A 533 -28.21 -22.37 -2.64
CA PHE A 533 -29.27 -23.31 -3.07
C PHE A 533 -30.59 -22.59 -3.38
N ASN A 534 -31.04 -21.72 -2.48
CA ASN A 534 -32.27 -20.97 -2.66
C ASN A 534 -32.22 -20.04 -3.88
N ASN A 535 -31.08 -19.36 -4.07
CA ASN A 535 -30.86 -18.50 -5.23
C ASN A 535 -30.88 -19.32 -6.54
N ALA A 536 -30.25 -20.49 -6.54
CA ALA A 536 -30.23 -21.35 -7.73
C ALA A 536 -31.62 -21.83 -8.15
N VAL A 537 -32.48 -22.20 -7.19
CA VAL A 537 -33.89 -22.54 -7.45
C VAL A 537 -34.69 -21.33 -7.96
N SER A 538 -34.42 -20.14 -7.41
CA SER A 538 -35.13 -18.92 -7.82
C SER A 538 -34.79 -18.47 -9.25
N VAL A 539 -33.55 -18.69 -9.68
CA VAL A 539 -33.04 -18.22 -10.98
C VAL A 539 -33.25 -19.28 -12.07
N ASN A 540 -33.00 -20.56 -11.77
CA ASN A 540 -33.08 -21.64 -12.73
C ASN A 540 -34.35 -22.48 -12.51
N LYS A 541 -35.34 -22.31 -13.40
CA LYS A 541 -36.64 -23.01 -13.33
C LYS A 541 -36.54 -24.53 -13.48
N ASP A 542 -35.46 -25.04 -14.08
CA ASP A 542 -35.26 -26.49 -14.22
C ASP A 542 -34.72 -27.13 -12.93
N ILE A 543 -34.42 -26.34 -11.89
CA ILE A 543 -34.01 -26.83 -10.58
C ILE A 543 -35.20 -26.82 -9.64
N LEU A 544 -35.72 -28.00 -9.32
CA LEU A 544 -36.89 -28.15 -8.48
C LEU A 544 -36.50 -28.49 -7.04
N TYR A 545 -37.08 -27.76 -6.08
CA TYR A 545 -36.98 -28.11 -4.66
C TYR A 545 -37.89 -29.32 -4.37
N TRP A 546 -37.32 -30.52 -4.36
CA TRP A 546 -38.09 -31.76 -4.36
C TRP A 546 -38.65 -32.12 -2.98
N ASP A 547 -37.80 -32.06 -1.95
CA ASP A 547 -38.15 -32.35 -0.56
C ASP A 547 -37.23 -31.57 0.38
N ASN A 548 -37.38 -31.72 1.70
CA ASN A 548 -36.57 -31.02 2.69
C ASN A 548 -35.07 -31.32 2.51
N GLY A 549 -34.35 -30.37 1.88
CA GLY A 549 -32.95 -30.53 1.55
C GLY A 549 -32.67 -31.43 0.33
N TYR A 550 -33.65 -31.68 -0.53
CA TYR A 550 -33.47 -32.44 -1.77
C TYR A 550 -33.84 -31.61 -3.00
N PHE A 551 -33.07 -31.78 -4.07
CA PHE A 551 -33.27 -31.11 -5.35
C PHE A 551 -33.31 -32.12 -6.48
N ILE A 552 -34.07 -31.83 -7.53
CA ILE A 552 -34.12 -32.65 -8.74
C ILE A 552 -34.11 -31.73 -9.98
N SER A 553 -33.57 -32.21 -11.09
CA SER A 553 -33.74 -31.55 -12.39
C SER A 553 -35.15 -31.80 -12.92
N ALA A 554 -35.79 -30.78 -13.48
CA ALA A 554 -37.07 -30.91 -14.17
C ALA A 554 -36.98 -31.88 -15.37
N MET A 555 -35.79 -32.02 -15.97
CA MET A 555 -35.54 -32.99 -17.05
C MET A 555 -35.65 -34.45 -16.60
N ALA A 556 -35.55 -34.71 -15.29
CA ALA A 556 -35.74 -36.05 -14.73
C ALA A 556 -37.22 -36.40 -14.52
N LEU A 557 -38.15 -35.44 -14.72
CA LEU A 557 -39.59 -35.69 -14.61
C LEU A 557 -40.13 -36.33 -15.88
N ASN A 558 -40.96 -37.36 -15.70
CA ASN A 558 -41.71 -38.01 -16.77
C ASN A 558 -43.09 -37.36 -16.92
N MET A 559 -43.22 -36.40 -17.84
CA MET A 559 -44.45 -35.65 -18.09
C MET A 559 -45.05 -35.96 -19.46
N LYS A 560 -46.15 -36.70 -19.48
CA LYS A 560 -46.99 -36.89 -20.68
C LYS A 560 -48.00 -35.74 -20.82
N LYS A 561 -48.33 -35.34 -22.05
CA LYS A 561 -49.34 -34.28 -22.33
C LYS A 561 -50.68 -34.55 -21.65
N GLU A 562 -51.12 -35.81 -21.66
CA GLU A 562 -52.35 -36.26 -20.98
C GLU A 562 -52.31 -36.00 -19.47
N TRP A 563 -51.20 -36.34 -18.80
CA TRP A 563 -51.04 -36.11 -17.36
C TRP A 563 -51.04 -34.62 -17.02
N THR A 564 -50.41 -33.78 -17.83
CA THR A 564 -50.47 -32.32 -17.65
C THR A 564 -51.90 -31.79 -17.79
N SER A 565 -52.69 -32.31 -18.73
CA SER A 565 -54.11 -31.94 -18.85
C SER A 565 -54.92 -32.38 -17.63
N ASN A 566 -54.77 -33.64 -17.21
CA ASN A 566 -55.49 -34.18 -16.07
C ASN A 566 -55.15 -33.43 -14.76
N LEU A 567 -53.88 -33.09 -14.54
CA LEU A 567 -53.47 -32.27 -13.38
C LEU A 567 -54.11 -30.88 -13.42
N ARG A 568 -54.17 -30.24 -14.60
CA ARG A 568 -54.82 -28.94 -14.77
C ARG A 568 -56.30 -29.02 -14.41
N ASP A 569 -56.99 -30.07 -14.85
CA ASP A 569 -58.41 -30.28 -14.57
C ASP A 569 -58.68 -30.54 -13.09
N ILE A 570 -57.82 -31.32 -12.41
CA ILE A 570 -57.91 -31.53 -10.96
C ILE A 570 -57.73 -30.21 -10.20
N VAL A 571 -56.75 -29.38 -10.60
CA VAL A 571 -56.52 -28.06 -9.97
C VAL A 571 -57.73 -27.14 -10.19
N LYS A 572 -58.26 -27.05 -11.42
CA LYS A 572 -59.45 -26.23 -11.72
C LYS A 572 -60.68 -26.67 -10.93
N LYS A 573 -61.00 -27.97 -10.93
CA LYS A 573 -62.11 -28.51 -10.12
C LYS A 573 -61.94 -28.19 -8.64
N SER A 574 -60.70 -28.16 -8.15
CA SER A 574 -60.43 -27.78 -6.77
C SER A 574 -60.64 -26.28 -6.52
N PHE A 575 -60.35 -25.40 -7.48
CA PHE A 575 -60.65 -23.98 -7.37
C PHE A 575 -62.15 -23.72 -7.34
N ASP A 576 -62.91 -24.36 -8.23
CA ASP A 576 -64.38 -24.23 -8.29
C ASP A 576 -65.04 -24.61 -6.96
N LYS A 577 -64.51 -25.64 -6.28
CA LYS A 577 -65.04 -26.12 -5.00
C LYS A 577 -64.71 -25.20 -3.80
N ASN A 578 -63.63 -24.43 -3.90
CA ASN A 578 -63.01 -23.75 -2.75
C ASN A 578 -62.79 -22.25 -3.04
N ASN A 579 -63.62 -21.65 -3.90
CA ASN A 579 -63.59 -20.23 -4.24
C ASN A 579 -62.20 -19.71 -4.64
N GLY A 580 -61.58 -20.36 -5.63
CA GLY A 580 -60.27 -19.94 -6.18
C GLY A 580 -59.06 -20.32 -5.32
N TYR A 581 -59.25 -21.10 -4.24
CA TYR A 581 -58.17 -21.58 -3.38
C TYR A 581 -57.97 -23.11 -3.46
N THR A 582 -56.72 -23.56 -3.49
CA THR A 582 -56.39 -24.94 -3.18
C THR A 582 -55.03 -25.04 -2.49
N ASN A 583 -54.61 -26.27 -2.17
CA ASN A 583 -53.28 -26.54 -1.67
C ASN A 583 -52.80 -27.90 -2.15
N ALA A 584 -51.49 -28.12 -2.08
CA ALA A 584 -50.88 -29.34 -2.57
C ALA A 584 -51.38 -30.63 -1.88
N ASN A 585 -51.90 -30.57 -0.65
CA ASN A 585 -52.44 -31.75 0.03
C ASN A 585 -53.76 -32.19 -0.61
N ILE A 586 -54.65 -31.25 -0.92
CA ILE A 586 -55.91 -31.51 -1.61
C ILE A 586 -55.64 -32.18 -2.95
N ILE A 587 -54.77 -31.56 -3.75
CA ILE A 587 -54.43 -32.08 -5.09
C ILE A 587 -53.74 -33.44 -4.98
N TYR A 588 -52.83 -33.62 -4.02
CA TYR A 588 -52.15 -34.91 -3.81
C TYR A 588 -53.11 -36.04 -3.46
N LYS A 589 -54.12 -35.78 -2.62
CA LYS A 589 -55.14 -36.78 -2.28
C LYS A 589 -55.93 -37.23 -3.50
N GLU A 590 -56.28 -36.31 -4.40
CA GLU A 590 -57.03 -36.63 -5.62
C GLU A 590 -56.16 -37.31 -6.69
N VAL A 591 -54.94 -36.81 -6.92
CA VAL A 591 -53.96 -37.42 -7.82
C VAL A 591 -53.59 -38.84 -7.36
N LYS A 592 -53.46 -39.06 -6.04
CA LYS A 592 -53.17 -40.39 -5.49
C LYS A 592 -54.27 -41.42 -5.75
N LYS A 593 -55.53 -40.98 -5.82
CA LYS A 593 -56.66 -41.85 -6.15
C LYS A 593 -56.79 -42.09 -7.66
N SER A 594 -56.58 -41.05 -8.46
CA SER A 594 -56.97 -41.03 -9.88
C SER A 594 -55.82 -41.19 -10.89
N MET A 595 -54.56 -41.02 -10.47
CA MET A 595 -53.39 -40.97 -11.35
C MET A 595 -52.21 -41.77 -10.78
N SER A 596 -52.41 -43.07 -10.50
CA SER A 596 -51.40 -43.94 -9.88
C SER A 596 -50.14 -44.13 -10.73
N ASP A 597 -50.27 -44.21 -12.06
CA ASP A 597 -49.15 -44.35 -12.99
C ASP A 597 -48.25 -43.12 -13.01
N PHE A 598 -48.85 -41.92 -12.95
CA PHE A 598 -48.10 -40.66 -12.84
C PHE A 598 -47.27 -40.62 -11.55
N ILE A 599 -47.86 -41.04 -10.42
CA ILE A 599 -47.17 -41.09 -9.13
C ILE A 599 -45.97 -42.04 -9.18
N LYS A 600 -46.15 -43.24 -9.74
CA LYS A 600 -45.06 -44.22 -9.87
C LYS A 600 -43.97 -43.73 -10.81
N ALA A 601 -44.34 -43.19 -11.98
CA ALA A 601 -43.39 -42.73 -12.99
C ALA A 601 -42.51 -41.56 -12.52
N ASN A 602 -43.04 -40.69 -11.65
CA ASN A 602 -42.31 -39.54 -11.13
C ASN A 602 -41.83 -39.72 -9.66
N ASN A 603 -42.02 -40.90 -9.08
CA ASN A 603 -41.68 -41.19 -7.67
C ASN A 603 -42.22 -40.14 -6.67
N VAL A 604 -43.48 -39.74 -6.85
CA VAL A 604 -44.15 -38.74 -5.98
C VAL A 604 -44.53 -39.40 -4.66
N LYS A 605 -43.83 -39.07 -3.57
CA LYS A 605 -44.03 -39.69 -2.26
C LYS A 605 -44.99 -38.90 -1.35
N ASN A 606 -45.07 -37.60 -1.55
CA ASN A 606 -45.82 -36.68 -0.71
C ASN A 606 -46.34 -35.47 -1.52
N SER A 607 -47.19 -34.66 -0.88
CA SER A 607 -47.70 -33.41 -1.47
C SER A 607 -46.60 -32.39 -1.76
N PHE A 608 -45.45 -32.52 -1.10
CA PHE A 608 -44.28 -31.67 -1.29
C PHE A 608 -43.69 -31.87 -2.68
N ASN A 609 -43.50 -33.12 -3.12
CA ASN A 609 -43.03 -33.44 -4.46
C ASN A 609 -44.04 -32.98 -5.52
N LEU A 610 -45.34 -33.23 -5.28
CA LEU A 610 -46.39 -32.84 -6.22
C LEU A 610 -46.48 -31.32 -6.39
N TYR A 611 -46.36 -30.56 -5.30
CA TYR A 611 -46.33 -29.10 -5.36
C TYR A 611 -45.26 -28.59 -6.34
N SER A 612 -44.04 -29.14 -6.29
CA SER A 612 -42.94 -28.72 -7.15
C SER A 612 -43.21 -29.02 -8.63
N ILE A 613 -43.88 -30.14 -8.93
CA ILE A 613 -44.33 -30.46 -10.29
C ILE A 613 -45.41 -29.48 -10.75
N LEU A 614 -46.40 -29.19 -9.91
CA LEU A 614 -47.48 -28.26 -10.22
C LEU A 614 -46.95 -26.84 -10.45
N GLU A 615 -46.02 -26.37 -9.62
CA GLU A 615 -45.39 -25.06 -9.73
C GLU A 615 -44.56 -24.94 -11.02
N TYR A 616 -43.80 -25.98 -11.38
CA TYR A 616 -43.06 -26.01 -12.64
C TYR A 616 -43.98 -25.90 -13.87
N ASN A 617 -45.10 -26.64 -13.87
CA ASN A 617 -45.99 -26.70 -15.03
C ASN A 617 -46.99 -25.54 -15.12
N PHE A 618 -47.42 -25.00 -13.98
CA PHE A 618 -48.53 -24.04 -13.91
C PHE A 618 -48.17 -22.73 -13.19
N GLY A 619 -46.91 -22.52 -12.80
CA GLY A 619 -46.48 -21.31 -12.07
C GLY A 619 -46.66 -20.00 -12.83
N SER A 620 -46.83 -20.05 -14.16
CA SER A 620 -47.22 -18.89 -14.98
C SER A 620 -48.74 -18.66 -15.02
N ASN A 621 -49.54 -19.67 -14.70
CA ASN A 621 -51.00 -19.62 -14.76
C ASN A 621 -51.63 -19.28 -13.40
N TYR A 622 -51.04 -19.76 -12.30
CA TYR A 622 -51.59 -19.63 -10.95
C TYR A 622 -50.54 -19.06 -9.99
N TYR A 623 -50.98 -18.59 -8.83
CA TYR A 623 -50.05 -18.15 -7.79
C TYR A 623 -49.69 -19.31 -6.85
N PHE A 624 -48.40 -19.61 -6.77
CA PHE A 624 -47.83 -20.66 -5.95
C PHE A 624 -47.12 -20.07 -4.73
N ARG A 625 -47.54 -20.50 -3.54
CA ARG A 625 -46.79 -20.26 -2.29
C ARG A 625 -47.02 -21.41 -1.34
N ARG A 626 -46.04 -22.32 -1.26
CA ARG A 626 -46.14 -23.58 -0.54
C ARG A 626 -46.79 -23.45 0.85
N PRO A 627 -47.80 -24.30 1.18
CA PRO A 627 -48.43 -25.32 0.33
C PRO A 627 -49.58 -24.78 -0.55
N HIS A 628 -49.86 -23.47 -0.51
CA HIS A 628 -51.00 -22.81 -1.13
C HIS A 628 -50.84 -22.63 -2.63
N ILE A 629 -51.97 -22.75 -3.33
CA ILE A 629 -52.11 -22.50 -4.74
C ILE A 629 -53.38 -21.67 -4.90
N LEU A 630 -53.29 -20.50 -5.52
CA LEU A 630 -54.42 -19.59 -5.74
C LEU A 630 -54.63 -19.41 -7.25
N GLU A 631 -55.89 -19.37 -7.66
CA GLU A 631 -56.27 -19.11 -9.04
C GLU A 631 -55.81 -17.71 -9.48
N GLU A 632 -56.02 -16.71 -8.62
CA GLU A 632 -55.61 -15.33 -8.85
C GLU A 632 -54.45 -14.90 -7.97
N ARG A 633 -53.65 -13.95 -8.48
CA ARG A 633 -52.49 -13.42 -7.75
C ARG A 633 -52.95 -12.40 -6.70
N PRO A 634 -52.68 -12.63 -5.41
CA PRO A 634 -53.10 -11.72 -4.35
C PRO A 634 -52.28 -10.41 -4.36
N LYS A 635 -52.88 -9.30 -3.91
CA LYS A 635 -52.19 -7.99 -3.78
C LYS A 635 -51.01 -8.00 -2.80
N LYS A 636 -51.09 -8.86 -1.79
CA LYS A 636 -50.06 -9.06 -0.75
C LYS A 636 -49.70 -10.54 -0.67
N GLN A 637 -48.56 -10.84 -0.04
CA GLN A 637 -48.09 -12.20 0.14
C GLN A 637 -49.09 -13.04 0.95
N PHE A 638 -49.71 -14.06 0.34
CA PHE A 638 -50.78 -14.86 0.98
C PHE A 638 -50.27 -15.93 1.94
N THR A 639 -50.79 -15.99 3.15
CA THR A 639 -50.40 -16.93 4.20
C THR A 639 -51.58 -17.79 4.64
N THR A 640 -51.30 -18.85 5.41
CA THR A 640 -52.37 -19.61 6.07
C THR A 640 -53.24 -18.73 6.97
N MET A 641 -52.67 -17.68 7.59
CA MET A 641 -53.43 -16.75 8.43
C MET A 641 -54.46 -15.95 7.63
N ASP A 642 -54.14 -15.57 6.39
CA ASP A 642 -55.10 -14.87 5.54
C ASP A 642 -56.33 -15.75 5.27
N LEU A 643 -56.15 -17.06 5.10
CA LEU A 643 -57.25 -18.02 4.96
C LEU A 643 -58.07 -18.16 6.26
N PHE A 644 -57.40 -18.15 7.42
CA PHE A 644 -58.08 -18.21 8.73
C PHE A 644 -58.93 -16.95 8.98
N TYR A 645 -58.39 -15.76 8.69
CA TYR A 645 -59.13 -14.51 8.86
C TYR A 645 -60.24 -14.35 7.81
N ALA A 646 -60.05 -14.81 6.57
CA ALA A 646 -61.10 -14.80 5.55
C ALA A 646 -62.36 -15.58 5.98
N LEU A 647 -62.21 -16.68 6.74
CA LEU A 647 -63.35 -17.40 7.32
C LEU A 647 -64.12 -16.56 8.36
N LEU A 648 -63.43 -15.65 9.04
CA LEU A 648 -63.98 -14.80 10.12
C LEU A 648 -64.56 -13.48 9.62
N GLU A 649 -64.09 -12.94 8.49
CA GLU A 649 -64.42 -11.58 8.00
C GLU A 649 -65.92 -11.26 7.97
N ASN A 650 -66.75 -12.24 7.61
CA ASN A 650 -68.20 -12.07 7.48
C ASN A 650 -69.02 -12.77 8.59
N LYS A 651 -68.39 -13.14 9.71
CA LYS A 651 -69.06 -13.88 10.80
C LYS A 651 -69.02 -13.10 12.11
N LYS A 652 -70.19 -12.83 12.70
CA LYS A 652 -70.28 -12.28 14.06
C LYS A 652 -69.91 -13.32 15.14
N LYS A 653 -70.27 -14.58 14.89
CA LYS A 653 -70.08 -15.73 15.78
C LYS A 653 -69.51 -16.91 14.99
N ILE A 654 -68.63 -17.68 15.62
CA ILE A 654 -68.07 -18.91 15.05
C ILE A 654 -67.94 -19.97 16.14
N SER A 655 -68.13 -21.25 15.79
CA SER A 655 -67.75 -22.35 16.67
C SER A 655 -66.39 -22.93 16.28
N TYR A 656 -65.66 -23.52 17.24
CA TYR A 656 -64.43 -24.23 16.89
C TYR A 656 -64.73 -25.42 15.98
N ASP A 657 -65.83 -26.14 16.17
CA ASP A 657 -66.15 -27.28 15.31
C ASP A 657 -66.38 -26.87 13.86
N GLU A 658 -67.01 -25.71 13.65
CA GLU A 658 -67.15 -25.10 12.33
C GLU A 658 -65.79 -24.73 11.74
N PHE A 659 -64.93 -24.06 12.52
CA PHE A 659 -63.56 -23.74 12.12
C PHE A 659 -62.76 -25.00 11.76
N TYR A 660 -62.79 -26.00 12.64
CA TYR A 660 -62.09 -27.27 12.47
C TYR A 660 -62.57 -28.01 11.23
N SER A 661 -63.90 -28.15 11.06
CA SER A 661 -64.48 -28.86 9.92
C SER A 661 -64.11 -28.20 8.59
N TYR A 662 -64.15 -26.86 8.53
CA TYR A 662 -63.74 -26.11 7.35
C TYR A 662 -62.29 -26.41 6.95
N PHE A 663 -61.33 -26.29 7.87
CA PHE A 663 -59.92 -26.52 7.55
C PHE A 663 -59.55 -27.99 7.41
N LYS A 664 -60.27 -28.89 8.08
CA LYS A 664 -60.11 -30.34 7.88
C LYS A 664 -60.51 -30.75 6.47
N ASN A 665 -61.59 -30.16 5.92
CA ASN A 665 -62.01 -30.37 4.53
C ASN A 665 -60.99 -29.83 3.50
N LEU A 666 -60.16 -28.87 3.90
CA LEU A 666 -59.03 -28.37 3.12
C LEU A 666 -57.73 -29.18 3.35
N GLU A 667 -57.82 -30.36 3.97
CA GLU A 667 -56.70 -31.27 4.26
C GLU A 667 -55.58 -30.66 5.13
N PHE A 668 -55.92 -29.71 6.01
CA PHE A 668 -54.98 -29.25 7.04
C PHE A 668 -54.85 -30.29 8.16
N THR A 669 -53.64 -30.39 8.74
CA THR A 669 -53.40 -31.25 9.90
C THR A 669 -54.07 -30.67 11.15
N GLU A 670 -54.47 -31.52 12.08
CA GLU A 670 -55.13 -31.10 13.33
C GLU A 670 -54.26 -30.13 14.13
N ARG A 671 -52.95 -30.36 14.14
CA ARG A 671 -51.98 -29.48 14.79
C ARG A 671 -51.96 -28.09 14.14
N THR A 672 -52.02 -28.01 12.81
CA THR A 672 -52.08 -26.73 12.10
C THR A 672 -53.37 -25.99 12.43
N ILE A 673 -54.50 -26.69 12.43
CA ILE A 673 -55.82 -26.13 12.76
C ILE A 673 -55.84 -25.61 14.21
N TYR A 674 -55.33 -26.39 15.16
CA TYR A 674 -55.26 -26.00 16.57
C TYR A 674 -54.40 -24.75 16.78
N ASN A 675 -53.18 -24.74 16.22
CA ASN A 675 -52.26 -23.60 16.33
C ASN A 675 -52.83 -22.34 15.69
N ALA A 676 -53.51 -22.50 14.56
CA ALA A 676 -54.19 -21.42 13.86
C ALA A 676 -55.32 -20.84 14.70
N PHE A 677 -56.19 -21.71 15.22
CA PHE A 677 -57.30 -21.33 16.07
C PHE A 677 -56.81 -20.55 17.29
N HIS A 678 -55.80 -21.06 18.00
CA HIS A 678 -55.18 -20.38 19.15
C HIS A 678 -54.65 -18.98 18.81
N LYS A 679 -54.21 -18.75 17.57
CA LYS A 679 -53.74 -17.43 17.14
C LYS A 679 -54.91 -16.49 16.86
N VAL A 680 -55.92 -16.93 16.11
CA VAL A 680 -57.09 -16.09 15.81
C VAL A 680 -58.00 -15.89 17.02
N SER A 681 -58.00 -16.80 17.99
CA SER A 681 -58.83 -16.70 19.20
C SER A 681 -58.46 -15.53 20.08
N LYS A 682 -57.30 -14.88 19.88
CA LYS A 682 -56.93 -13.63 20.55
C LYS A 682 -57.84 -12.46 20.17
N ASP A 683 -58.43 -12.53 18.98
CA ASP A 683 -59.37 -11.52 18.45
C ASP A 683 -60.84 -11.92 18.72
N LEU A 684 -61.06 -12.98 19.50
CA LEU A 684 -62.36 -13.54 19.84
C LEU A 684 -62.62 -13.49 21.35
N ILE A 685 -63.89 -13.37 21.73
CA ILE A 685 -64.40 -13.58 23.08
C ILE A 685 -65.03 -14.98 23.15
N GLU A 686 -64.58 -15.79 24.09
CA GLU A 686 -65.10 -17.13 24.34
C GLU A 686 -66.42 -17.02 25.12
N ILE A 687 -67.52 -17.50 24.52
CA ILE A 687 -68.86 -17.45 25.13
C ILE A 687 -69.16 -18.74 25.89
N ASN A 688 -68.69 -19.88 25.39
CA ASN A 688 -68.73 -21.18 26.07
C ASN A 688 -67.60 -22.07 25.52
N ASP A 689 -67.61 -23.36 25.87
CA ASP A 689 -66.61 -24.34 25.48
C ASP A 689 -66.39 -24.48 23.96
N ASN A 690 -67.37 -24.10 23.12
CA ASN A 690 -67.30 -24.24 21.67
C ASN A 690 -67.56 -22.97 20.85
N ASN A 691 -68.18 -21.95 21.43
CA ASN A 691 -68.67 -20.79 20.70
C ASN A 691 -67.90 -19.52 21.04
N TYR A 692 -67.60 -18.74 20.00
CA TYR A 692 -66.80 -17.54 20.07
C TYR A 692 -67.47 -16.40 19.30
N VAL A 693 -67.30 -15.16 19.78
CA VAL A 693 -67.77 -13.93 19.14
C VAL A 693 -66.58 -13.03 18.86
N LEU A 694 -66.58 -12.29 17.74
CA LEU A 694 -65.50 -11.35 17.47
C LEU A 694 -65.50 -10.23 18.52
N LYS A 695 -64.31 -9.84 19.01
CA LYS A 695 -64.18 -8.76 20.02
C LYS A 695 -64.89 -7.47 19.61
N LYS A 696 -64.79 -7.08 18.33
CA LYS A 696 -65.45 -5.89 17.78
C LYS A 696 -66.99 -5.94 17.85
N ASP A 697 -67.56 -7.13 17.93
CA ASP A 697 -68.99 -7.38 17.96
C ASP A 697 -69.49 -7.75 19.38
N PHE A 698 -68.59 -7.79 20.38
CA PHE A 698 -68.90 -8.05 21.78
C PHE A 698 -69.00 -6.74 22.56
N ASN A 699 -70.23 -6.31 22.87
CA ASN A 699 -70.50 -5.06 23.58
C ASN A 699 -70.97 -5.34 25.00
N ILE A 700 -70.31 -4.74 25.98
CA ILE A 700 -70.71 -4.73 27.39
C ILE A 700 -70.56 -3.31 27.93
N ASP A 701 -71.60 -2.81 28.59
CA ASP A 701 -71.60 -1.46 29.15
C ASP A 701 -70.82 -1.37 30.48
N GLU A 702 -70.35 -0.17 30.83
CA GLU A 702 -69.55 0.04 32.04
C GLU A 702 -70.30 -0.29 33.34
N GLU A 703 -71.63 -0.15 33.38
CA GLU A 703 -72.42 -0.48 34.56
C GLU A 703 -72.43 -2.00 34.78
N SER A 704 -72.61 -2.77 33.71
CA SER A 704 -72.48 -4.23 33.73
C SER A 704 -71.09 -4.67 34.19
N ILE A 705 -70.01 -4.05 33.69
CA ILE A 705 -68.63 -4.34 34.14
C ILE A 705 -68.48 -4.06 35.65
N LYS A 706 -69.00 -2.93 36.16
CA LYS A 706 -68.96 -2.60 37.59
C LYS A 706 -69.71 -3.63 38.44
N ARG A 707 -70.89 -4.06 37.99
CA ARG A 707 -71.68 -5.11 38.67
C ARG A 707 -70.94 -6.45 38.70
N ILE A 708 -70.32 -6.85 37.59
CA ILE A 708 -69.52 -8.07 37.51
C ILE A 708 -68.33 -8.00 38.48
N LYS A 709 -67.61 -6.88 38.50
CA LYS A 709 -66.49 -6.65 39.42
C LYS A 709 -66.95 -6.73 40.89
N GLN A 710 -68.10 -6.14 41.21
CA GLN A 710 -68.67 -6.22 42.56
C GLN A 710 -69.04 -7.65 42.93
N ASN A 711 -69.62 -8.43 42.01
CA ASN A 711 -69.92 -9.84 42.24
C ASN A 711 -68.66 -10.66 42.51
N ILE A 712 -67.60 -10.49 41.71
CA ILE A 712 -66.31 -11.16 41.93
C ILE A 712 -65.74 -10.78 43.31
N LYS A 713 -65.78 -9.49 43.68
CA LYS A 713 -65.32 -9.01 44.99
C LYS A 713 -66.13 -9.62 46.15
N ASN A 714 -67.45 -9.73 45.99
CA ASN A 714 -68.35 -10.31 47.00
C ASN A 714 -68.15 -11.81 47.19
N VAL A 715 -67.78 -12.53 46.13
CA VAL A 715 -67.46 -13.96 46.17
C VAL A 715 -66.06 -14.19 46.73
N MET A 716 -65.07 -13.39 46.32
CA MET A 716 -63.69 -13.55 46.78
C MET A 716 -63.47 -13.11 48.23
N ARG A 717 -64.16 -12.09 48.77
CA ARG A 717 -63.97 -11.58 50.15
C ARG A 717 -62.49 -11.65 50.63
N ASP A 718 -62.20 -12.64 51.48
CA ASP A 718 -60.90 -12.91 52.11
C ASP A 718 -60.15 -14.13 51.52
N ILE A 719 -60.71 -14.85 50.55
CA ILE A 719 -60.01 -15.95 49.86
C ILE A 719 -59.03 -15.42 48.80
N GLU A 720 -57.85 -16.03 48.71
CA GLU A 720 -56.77 -15.58 47.82
C GLU A 720 -57.00 -15.96 46.34
N TYR A 721 -57.79 -17.00 46.08
CA TYR A 721 -58.07 -17.50 44.74
C TYR A 721 -59.52 -18.00 44.60
N LEU A 722 -60.03 -18.04 43.37
CA LEU A 722 -61.38 -18.50 43.03
C LEU A 722 -61.34 -19.43 41.81
N PRO A 723 -61.61 -20.74 41.98
CA PRO A 723 -61.72 -21.67 40.86
C PRO A 723 -63.03 -21.41 40.09
N LEU A 724 -62.93 -20.90 38.87
CA LEU A 724 -64.11 -20.49 38.10
C LEU A 724 -65.02 -21.67 37.72
N ARG A 725 -64.45 -22.88 37.61
CA ARG A 725 -65.19 -24.11 37.31
C ARG A 725 -66.19 -24.48 38.42
N GLY A 726 -65.90 -24.12 39.67
CA GLY A 726 -66.76 -24.40 40.83
C GLY A 726 -67.92 -23.41 41.00
N ILE A 727 -68.09 -22.43 40.11
CA ILE A 727 -69.19 -21.48 40.18
C ILE A 727 -70.42 -22.09 39.50
N GLU A 728 -71.40 -22.48 40.30
CA GLU A 728 -72.64 -23.10 39.83
C GLU A 728 -73.79 -22.10 39.63
N ASN A 729 -73.80 -20.98 40.36
CA ASN A 729 -74.86 -19.98 40.32
C ASN A 729 -74.35 -18.62 39.78
N PHE A 730 -75.00 -18.11 38.73
CA PHE A 730 -74.73 -16.82 38.11
C PHE A 730 -75.93 -15.84 38.15
N ASP A 731 -76.95 -16.11 38.96
CA ASP A 731 -78.21 -15.34 39.02
C ASP A 731 -78.00 -13.86 39.37
N SER A 732 -76.92 -13.55 40.10
CA SER A 732 -76.55 -12.18 40.49
C SER A 732 -75.81 -11.40 39.39
N TYR A 733 -75.42 -12.04 38.29
CA TYR A 733 -74.68 -11.39 37.20
C TYR A 733 -75.63 -10.66 36.22
N PRO A 734 -75.20 -9.51 35.65
CA PRO A 734 -76.06 -8.72 34.78
C PRO A 734 -76.38 -9.43 33.46
N ALA A 735 -77.54 -9.13 32.88
CA ALA A 735 -77.90 -9.64 31.55
C ALA A 735 -77.10 -8.91 30.47
N ILE A 736 -76.18 -9.62 29.80
CA ILE A 736 -75.27 -9.07 28.79
C ILE A 736 -75.49 -9.68 27.39
N GLY A 737 -76.66 -10.28 27.14
CA GLY A 737 -77.00 -10.91 25.86
C GLY A 737 -76.42 -12.31 25.63
N TYR A 738 -75.66 -12.84 26.59
CA TYR A 738 -75.08 -14.19 26.55
C TYR A 738 -75.35 -14.94 27.86
N GLY A 739 -75.48 -16.27 27.78
CA GLY A 739 -75.67 -17.12 28.96
C GLY A 739 -74.40 -17.21 29.80
N TRP A 740 -74.50 -16.91 31.09
CA TRP A 740 -73.37 -16.95 32.02
C TRP A 740 -72.84 -18.37 32.25
N ASN A 741 -71.52 -18.48 32.25
CA ASN A 741 -70.77 -19.68 32.58
C ASN A 741 -69.31 -19.30 32.89
N SER A 742 -68.51 -20.26 33.34
CA SER A 742 -67.12 -20.05 33.72
C SER A 742 -66.22 -19.54 32.57
N TYR A 743 -66.48 -19.94 31.32
CA TYR A 743 -65.72 -19.49 30.15
C TYR A 743 -65.99 -18.02 29.84
N LEU A 744 -67.26 -17.61 29.84
CA LEU A 744 -67.65 -16.22 29.60
C LEU A 744 -67.12 -15.28 30.69
N LEU A 745 -67.23 -15.68 31.96
CA LEU A 745 -66.69 -14.91 33.07
C LEU A 745 -65.17 -14.73 32.96
N GLU A 746 -64.45 -15.80 32.64
CA GLU A 746 -63.01 -15.73 32.43
C GLU A 746 -62.63 -14.80 31.27
N ALA A 747 -63.34 -14.88 30.14
CA ALA A 747 -63.09 -14.04 28.98
C ALA A 747 -63.32 -12.55 29.31
N ILE A 748 -64.39 -12.23 30.05
CA ILE A 748 -64.68 -10.86 30.49
C ILE A 748 -63.63 -10.35 31.47
N VAL A 749 -63.20 -11.19 32.43
CA VAL A 749 -62.16 -10.80 33.39
C VAL A 749 -60.86 -10.47 32.68
N LYS A 750 -60.41 -11.32 31.74
CA LYS A 750 -59.18 -11.12 30.97
C LYS A 750 -59.20 -9.83 30.14
N GLU A 751 -60.36 -9.47 29.60
CA GLU A 751 -60.46 -8.33 28.67
C GLU A 751 -60.80 -7.00 29.36
N TYR A 752 -61.64 -7.02 30.41
CA TYR A 752 -62.26 -5.80 30.95
C TYR A 752 -61.99 -5.54 32.45
N ILE A 753 -61.43 -6.50 33.21
CA ILE A 753 -61.29 -6.37 34.68
C ILE A 753 -59.83 -6.62 35.11
N PRO A 754 -58.94 -5.62 34.98
CA PRO A 754 -57.51 -5.75 35.25
C PRO A 754 -57.16 -5.93 36.74
N ASP A 755 -58.12 -5.75 37.65
CA ASP A 755 -57.95 -5.99 39.09
C ASP A 755 -57.65 -7.46 39.41
N TYR A 756 -57.96 -8.37 38.49
CA TYR A 756 -57.79 -9.80 38.65
C TYR A 756 -56.94 -10.40 37.52
N ARG A 757 -56.27 -11.51 37.82
CA ARG A 757 -55.53 -12.33 36.87
C ARG A 757 -56.10 -13.74 36.86
N ILE A 758 -56.07 -14.37 35.68
CA ILE A 758 -56.38 -15.79 35.52
C ILE A 758 -55.09 -16.61 35.52
N ILE A 759 -55.06 -17.66 36.34
CA ILE A 759 -54.02 -18.69 36.44
C ILE A 759 -54.56 -19.99 35.83
N GLU A 760 -53.74 -20.61 34.99
CA GLU A 760 -54.03 -21.87 34.31
C GLU A 760 -52.72 -22.70 34.20
N LYS A 761 -52.83 -23.98 33.88
CA LYS A 761 -51.70 -24.81 33.42
C LYS A 761 -51.10 -24.26 32.11
N TYR A 762 -49.79 -24.38 31.93
CA TYR A 762 -49.06 -24.04 30.70
C TYR A 762 -49.57 -24.86 29.51
N PHE A 763 -49.80 -26.17 29.68
CA PHE A 763 -50.33 -27.03 28.63
C PHE A 763 -51.86 -27.02 28.62
N LYS A 764 -52.43 -26.07 27.89
CA LYS A 764 -53.87 -25.87 27.76
C LYS A 764 -54.50 -27.00 26.94
N ASP A 765 -55.56 -27.63 27.48
CA ASP A 765 -56.52 -28.42 26.70
C ASP A 765 -57.84 -27.67 26.76
N ARG A 766 -58.35 -27.24 25.60
CA ARG A 766 -59.57 -26.46 25.49
C ARG A 766 -60.79 -27.18 26.09
N ARG A 767 -60.82 -28.51 26.08
CA ARG A 767 -61.95 -29.32 26.61
C ARG A 767 -61.95 -29.44 28.13
N TYR A 768 -60.81 -29.15 28.76
CA TYR A 768 -60.54 -29.47 30.16
C TYR A 768 -59.90 -28.26 30.85
N LYS A 769 -60.68 -27.17 30.91
CA LYS A 769 -60.27 -25.88 31.45
C LYS A 769 -60.57 -25.79 32.96
N CYS A 770 -59.55 -25.48 33.74
CA CYS A 770 -59.61 -25.18 35.18
C CYS A 770 -58.95 -23.82 35.40
N SER A 771 -59.70 -22.76 35.11
CA SER A 771 -59.21 -21.40 35.26
C SER A 771 -59.40 -20.94 36.70
N ILE A 772 -58.34 -20.42 37.30
CA ILE A 772 -58.37 -19.89 38.66
C ILE A 772 -58.19 -18.38 38.60
N LEU A 773 -59.10 -17.65 39.22
CA LEU A 773 -59.04 -16.20 39.33
C LEU A 773 -58.34 -15.81 40.62
N VAL A 774 -57.35 -14.91 40.54
CA VAL A 774 -56.64 -14.34 41.70
C VAL A 774 -56.63 -12.83 41.60
N LYS A 775 -56.44 -12.13 42.73
CA LYS A 775 -56.17 -10.68 42.70
C LYS A 775 -54.87 -10.42 41.95
N ASN A 776 -54.83 -9.35 41.14
CA ASN A 776 -53.66 -9.06 40.30
C ASN A 776 -52.38 -8.82 41.12
N ASN A 777 -52.52 -8.34 42.36
CA ASN A 777 -51.43 -8.12 43.31
C ASN A 777 -51.13 -9.33 44.23
N SER A 778 -51.76 -10.49 44.02
CA SER A 778 -51.50 -11.69 44.84
C SER A 778 -50.11 -12.27 44.56
N SER A 779 -49.52 -12.88 45.61
CA SER A 779 -48.24 -13.59 45.53
C SER A 779 -48.32 -14.86 44.66
N ILE A 780 -49.51 -15.39 44.44
CA ILE A 780 -49.78 -16.57 43.62
C ILE A 780 -49.68 -16.18 42.14
N LYS A 781 -48.54 -16.42 41.48
CA LYS A 781 -48.30 -15.98 40.08
C LYS A 781 -48.66 -17.03 39.04
N ASN A 782 -48.52 -18.31 39.39
CA ASN A 782 -48.73 -19.43 38.48
C ASN A 782 -49.41 -20.61 39.19
N ILE A 783 -49.68 -21.69 38.46
CA ILE A 783 -50.36 -22.87 38.99
C ILE A 783 -49.56 -23.61 40.07
N SER A 784 -48.22 -23.60 39.98
CA SER A 784 -47.34 -24.19 41.00
C SER A 784 -47.40 -23.39 42.30
N ASP A 785 -47.35 -22.05 42.23
CA ASP A 785 -47.50 -21.19 43.41
C ASP A 785 -48.85 -21.43 44.10
N LEU A 786 -49.91 -21.63 43.32
CA LEU A 786 -51.25 -21.91 43.83
C LEU A 786 -51.28 -23.25 44.57
N ILE A 787 -50.70 -24.29 43.96
CA ILE A 787 -50.65 -25.62 44.58
C ILE A 787 -49.81 -25.57 45.86
N VAL A 788 -48.66 -24.86 45.87
CA VAL A 788 -47.86 -24.64 47.08
C VAL A 788 -48.66 -23.90 48.15
N TYR A 789 -49.40 -22.86 47.77
CA TYR A 789 -50.25 -22.11 48.69
C TYR A 789 -51.31 -23.03 49.32
N ILE A 790 -52.03 -23.82 48.52
CA ILE A 790 -53.06 -24.74 49.00
C ILE A 790 -52.45 -25.78 49.94
N ILE A 791 -51.33 -26.38 49.55
CA ILE A 791 -50.67 -27.40 50.37
C ILE A 791 -50.19 -26.82 51.71
N LYS A 792 -49.66 -25.60 51.73
CA LYS A 792 -49.15 -24.98 52.98
C LYS A 792 -50.25 -24.48 53.91
N ASN A 793 -51.37 -24.00 53.37
CA ASN A 793 -52.36 -23.22 54.13
C ASN A 793 -53.72 -23.90 54.28
N GLU A 794 -54.08 -24.85 53.41
CA GLU A 794 -55.42 -25.47 53.37
C GLU A 794 -55.44 -26.99 53.48
N TYR A 795 -54.34 -27.68 53.15
CA TYR A 795 -54.27 -29.14 53.12
C TYR A 795 -53.72 -29.70 54.43
N ASP A 796 -54.47 -30.59 55.07
CA ASP A 796 -54.17 -31.17 56.39
C ASP A 796 -54.10 -32.71 56.42
N ASP A 797 -54.21 -33.37 55.26
CA ASP A 797 -54.15 -34.84 55.13
C ASP A 797 -52.73 -35.34 54.73
N VAL A 798 -52.57 -36.66 54.55
CA VAL A 798 -51.31 -37.31 54.24
C VAL A 798 -50.74 -36.79 52.92
N MET A 799 -49.48 -36.34 52.94
CA MET A 799 -48.73 -35.76 51.82
C MET A 799 -48.34 -36.78 50.74
N THR A 800 -49.33 -37.42 50.11
CA THR A 800 -49.17 -38.31 48.95
C THR A 800 -49.79 -37.68 47.71
N ILE A 801 -49.22 -37.98 46.53
CA ILE A 801 -49.75 -37.47 45.26
C ILE A 801 -51.24 -37.79 45.09
N THR A 802 -51.65 -39.01 45.41
CA THR A 802 -53.04 -39.44 45.22
C THR A 802 -54.00 -38.58 46.03
N ARG A 803 -53.73 -38.37 47.32
CA ARG A 803 -54.60 -37.56 48.20
C ARG A 803 -54.60 -36.08 47.85
N ILE A 804 -53.43 -35.53 47.54
CA ILE A 804 -53.32 -34.13 47.08
C ILE A 804 -54.07 -33.95 45.76
N GLN A 805 -53.99 -34.91 44.84
CA GLN A 805 -54.70 -34.86 43.58
C GLN A 805 -56.22 -34.94 43.78
N GLU A 806 -56.71 -35.84 44.64
CA GLU A 806 -58.13 -35.93 45.02
C GLU A 806 -58.62 -34.59 45.60
N TYR A 807 -57.89 -34.02 46.56
CA TYR A 807 -58.23 -32.75 47.18
C TYR A 807 -58.28 -31.59 46.16
N LEU A 808 -57.29 -31.50 45.27
CA LEU A 808 -57.28 -30.48 44.21
C LEU A 808 -58.41 -30.66 43.19
N GLN A 809 -58.88 -31.90 42.97
CA GLN A 809 -60.05 -32.17 42.13
C GLN A 809 -61.35 -31.69 42.82
N GLU A 810 -61.52 -32.00 44.11
CA GLU A 810 -62.66 -31.54 44.92
C GLU A 810 -62.74 -30.01 44.95
N LYS A 811 -61.59 -29.34 45.05
CA LYS A 811 -61.46 -27.87 45.00
C LYS A 811 -61.59 -27.29 43.58
N ASN A 812 -61.88 -28.10 42.55
CA ASN A 812 -61.99 -27.68 41.15
C ASN A 812 -60.73 -27.02 40.56
N ILE A 813 -59.55 -27.24 41.16
CA ILE A 813 -58.26 -26.71 40.71
C ILE A 813 -57.72 -27.50 39.53
N ILE A 814 -57.93 -28.82 39.55
CA ILE A 814 -57.53 -29.73 38.49
C ILE A 814 -58.68 -30.68 38.14
N LEU A 815 -58.59 -31.32 36.97
CA LEU A 815 -59.62 -32.23 36.46
C LEU A 815 -59.29 -33.71 36.63
N LYS A 816 -58.01 -34.08 36.46
CA LYS A 816 -57.58 -35.49 36.45
C LYS A 816 -56.25 -35.65 37.14
N VAL A 817 -55.17 -35.19 36.53
CA VAL A 817 -53.81 -35.39 37.04
C VAL A 817 -53.16 -34.09 37.45
N LEU A 818 -52.17 -34.18 38.34
CA LEU A 818 -51.31 -33.05 38.67
C LEU A 818 -50.66 -32.47 37.39
N PRO A 819 -50.58 -31.13 37.26
CA PRO A 819 -49.91 -30.48 36.14
C PRO A 819 -48.42 -30.88 36.05
N LYS A 820 -47.83 -30.88 34.84
CA LYS A 820 -46.39 -31.14 34.62
C LYS A 820 -45.49 -30.19 35.42
N GLU A 821 -46.00 -28.98 35.61
CA GLU A 821 -45.46 -27.88 36.39
C GLU A 821 -45.13 -28.23 37.83
N VAL A 822 -45.83 -29.22 38.40
CA VAL A 822 -45.56 -29.73 39.74
C VAL A 822 -44.29 -30.59 39.74
N TRP A 823 -44.05 -31.31 38.64
CA TRP A 823 -42.90 -32.20 38.47
C TRP A 823 -41.64 -31.44 38.04
N ASP A 824 -41.80 -30.35 37.31
CA ASP A 824 -40.73 -29.46 36.87
C ASP A 824 -40.44 -28.32 37.88
N SER A 825 -41.08 -28.36 39.05
CA SER A 825 -40.97 -27.32 40.09
C SER A 825 -39.68 -27.44 40.89
N GLU A 826 -38.96 -26.33 41.10
CA GLU A 826 -37.81 -26.29 42.02
C GLU A 826 -38.24 -26.34 43.49
N VAL A 827 -39.50 -26.03 43.79
CA VAL A 827 -40.03 -25.93 45.16
C VAL A 827 -40.92 -27.10 45.57
N ILE A 828 -41.30 -27.98 44.63
CA ILE A 828 -42.08 -29.19 44.93
C ILE A 828 -41.26 -30.41 44.53
N TRP A 829 -41.00 -31.29 45.50
CA TRP A 829 -40.28 -32.53 45.28
C TRP A 829 -41.16 -33.74 45.59
N VAL A 830 -41.10 -34.74 44.72
CA VAL A 830 -41.83 -36.00 44.87
C VAL A 830 -40.82 -37.14 44.98
N ASP A 831 -40.94 -37.95 46.04
CA ASP A 831 -40.09 -39.12 46.23
C ASP A 831 -40.50 -40.33 45.37
N SER A 832 -39.65 -41.35 45.32
CA SER A 832 -39.91 -42.59 44.56
C SER A 832 -41.13 -43.38 45.04
N ASN A 833 -41.69 -43.06 46.21
CA ASN A 833 -42.88 -43.68 46.78
C ASN A 833 -44.15 -42.81 46.61
N GLY A 834 -44.04 -41.68 45.89
CA GLY A 834 -45.16 -40.78 45.61
C GLY A 834 -45.53 -39.85 46.77
N LYS A 835 -44.65 -39.65 47.76
CA LYS A 835 -44.82 -38.61 48.78
C LYS A 835 -44.32 -37.28 48.27
N LEU A 836 -45.10 -36.22 48.51
CA LEU A 836 -44.80 -34.86 48.10
C LEU A 836 -44.19 -34.08 49.27
N LYS A 837 -43.14 -33.30 49.01
CA LYS A 837 -42.55 -32.35 49.96
C LYS A 837 -42.39 -30.99 49.29
N ILE A 838 -42.58 -29.93 50.07
CA ILE A 838 -42.23 -28.58 49.63
C ILE A 838 -40.82 -28.27 50.12
N ILE A 839 -39.94 -27.87 49.21
CA ILE A 839 -38.59 -27.42 49.50
C ILE A 839 -38.66 -25.90 49.71
N GLU A 840 -38.05 -25.40 50.79
CA GLU A 840 -37.98 -23.97 51.09
C GLU A 840 -37.02 -23.21 50.19
#